data_AF-A0A1Q8WXR5-F1
#
_entry.id   AF-A0A1Q8WXR5-F1
#
_cell.length_a   1.000
_cell.length_b   1.000
_cell.length_c   1.000
_cell.angle_alpha   90.00
_cell.angle_beta   90.00
_cell.angle_gamma   90.00
#
_symmetry.space_group_name_H-M   'P 1'
#
loop_
_entity.id
_entity.type
_entity.pdbx_description
1 polymer ?
#
loop_
_entity_poly.entity_id
_entity_poly.type
_entity_poly.pdbx_seq_one_letter_code
_entity_poly.pdbx_strand_id
1 'polypeptide(L)'
;MSGCEQLLYTNVDHVVDGVERSGWQTMAHSPGLSEDDASTLYTLIDPTLTPVTPLSGFPTEQEVAAADRRLAQFSTDKGLVLVHTAPAGNDTTGRPNTMTHVVLVKHHEPAPDLRTIDLWRSLGWVTPFGPEQVRQAELPDPASLQPGASVDDDTVAEFLSDGSRSPALVAMADALEPGLLQAIRARWDGGLPSDRSSRRNTVILAVSSTDEAALWIGALLRTCAPATGRYLSYSVLQRILTPSDVEMLVQSRIDVACVPRQDLKNMGESRAGLIVIDPNEGGAVEPAPTTSWGRLVALMSQDLGAWVAAYEGMKDVLSLLPDHSDLSPGWPLAAAEACDPGLLGPQQEGTPRSSQDVAARTQDEAELIEVELVSCYPRSMVGNDYLAAVVTDRVLGSSTRSPAAWYERLSQIPRWAPVSGLVSGLCERYLDAACREVRWLTDLERPVSEQANRCLREWSGMPEHRSAVDAALAHAKERVEAEQPGTAGSLRVLDRMLREHVNVSTRTCDVLLQGDADMMQPAANGSREQREILAVPAISLTRSMLADRVNWQLDSEEHSGRLRVLPSLSPEVLDWLSQDNEPGNRVQIEAQVALTRLAAGGNDVGRACRALERLGGLFRLQPTVVTALSQRATPDMVQHLPHSCQNFHEIFTEVLARSYDSKNVDKVARTYLNRRGFTDHSLTTRLDHRFSPSAAMSLVVLSRKMPLMSKLGVDAALTYAGNILIAICALAAQRQDLNRESVHQAMIKALGVLLAGVWGGRRVVLEDVVLRGNGPEVRLVNQKLEQVMTELPDVLQRHPEYLVADEDNGLGVLIPPLVRNLYFSSGVRMSEDMGALVDAQVSQLERVEMQSSALFSGKDDAALATARAVIARGGARGVELSRPILYGLFNNDAGARRWVDKTLLSAAGRGSGSRRRILR
;
A
#
# COMPACT_ATOMS: atom_id res chain seq x y z
N MET A 1 11.71 55.60 -9.11
CA MET A 1 11.70 54.40 -8.24
C MET A 1 11.73 54.85 -6.78
N SER A 2 10.83 54.37 -5.89
CA SER A 2 10.82 54.76 -4.47
C SER A 2 11.41 53.67 -3.57
N GLY A 3 12.24 54.05 -2.59
CA GLY A 3 12.77 53.10 -1.59
C GLY A 3 13.91 52.20 -2.09
N CYS A 4 14.76 52.70 -2.98
CA CYS A 4 16.00 52.02 -3.40
C CYS A 4 17.25 52.65 -2.75
N GLU A 5 18.28 51.82 -2.58
CA GLU A 5 19.60 52.25 -2.13
C GLU A 5 20.52 52.42 -3.34
N GLN A 6 21.46 53.37 -3.28
CA GLN A 6 22.35 53.71 -4.38
C GLN A 6 23.81 53.70 -3.97
N LEU A 7 24.70 53.48 -4.92
CA LEU A 7 26.16 53.44 -4.74
C LEU A 7 26.86 53.98 -6.01
N LEU A 8 27.81 54.89 -5.83
CA LEU A 8 28.73 55.35 -6.87
C LEU A 8 30.12 54.75 -6.64
N TYR A 9 30.68 54.17 -7.69
CA TYR A 9 31.99 53.53 -7.69
C TYR A 9 32.80 53.99 -8.89
N THR A 10 34.02 54.48 -8.64
CA THR A 10 34.92 54.99 -9.68
C THR A 10 36.37 54.98 -9.19
N ASN A 11 37.33 55.20 -10.08
CA ASN A 11 38.70 55.52 -9.71
C ASN A 11 38.80 57.05 -9.50
N VAL A 12 39.06 57.47 -8.26
CA VAL A 12 39.18 58.88 -7.91
C VAL A 12 40.26 59.05 -6.85
N ASP A 13 41.01 60.16 -6.93
CA ASP A 13 41.93 60.55 -5.87
C ASP A 13 41.13 61.26 -4.78
N HIS A 14 41.03 60.63 -3.60
CA HIS A 14 40.33 61.20 -2.45
C HIS A 14 41.29 61.37 -1.27
N VAL A 15 41.14 62.48 -0.54
CA VAL A 15 41.84 62.71 0.73
C VAL A 15 40.87 62.30 1.86
N VAL A 16 41.16 61.19 2.53
CA VAL A 16 40.42 60.74 3.72
C VAL A 16 41.38 60.80 4.90
N ASP A 17 41.01 61.52 5.97
CA ASP A 17 41.83 61.73 7.17
C ASP A 17 43.26 62.24 6.89
N GLY A 18 43.41 63.08 5.85
CA GLY A 18 44.69 63.67 5.45
C GLY A 18 45.62 62.75 4.65
N VAL A 19 45.15 61.55 4.26
CA VAL A 19 45.90 60.61 3.40
C VAL A 19 45.28 60.58 2.01
N GLU A 20 46.07 60.87 0.98
CA GLU A 20 45.69 60.67 -0.42
C GLU A 20 45.59 59.16 -0.71
N ARG A 21 44.39 58.70 -1.05
CA ARG A 21 44.14 57.35 -1.55
C ARG A 21 43.72 57.43 -3.01
N SER A 22 44.51 56.78 -3.87
CA SER A 22 44.25 56.62 -5.30
C SER A 22 43.87 55.16 -5.58
N GLY A 23 42.85 54.92 -6.39
CA GLY A 23 42.36 53.59 -6.73
C GLY A 23 40.83 53.51 -6.82
N TRP A 24 40.34 52.35 -7.29
CA TRP A 24 38.91 52.07 -7.36
C TRP A 24 38.28 52.03 -5.95
N GLN A 25 37.29 52.90 -5.73
CA GLN A 25 36.65 53.02 -4.43
C GLN A 25 35.22 53.54 -4.55
N THR A 26 34.47 53.38 -3.45
CA THR A 26 33.15 53.97 -3.28
C THR A 26 33.27 55.46 -3.07
N MET A 27 32.62 56.21 -3.95
CA MET A 27 32.62 57.66 -3.92
C MET A 27 31.46 58.20 -3.06
N ALA A 28 30.28 57.62 -3.20
CA ALA A 28 29.10 57.95 -2.41
C ALA A 28 28.19 56.71 -2.30
N HIS A 29 27.45 56.58 -1.20
CA HIS A 29 26.41 55.57 -1.03
C HIS A 29 25.22 56.17 -0.26
N SER A 30 24.03 55.62 -0.48
CA SER A 30 22.83 56.02 0.26
C SER A 30 22.97 55.68 1.76
N PRO A 31 22.45 56.52 2.68
CA PRO A 31 22.55 56.27 4.12
C PRO A 31 21.93 54.95 4.62
N GLY A 32 20.99 54.37 3.87
CA GLY A 32 20.30 53.10 4.19
C GLY A 32 21.00 51.85 3.65
N LEU A 33 22.13 52.00 2.97
CA LEU A 33 22.90 50.87 2.43
C LEU A 33 23.75 50.24 3.55
N SER A 34 23.48 48.98 3.86
CA SER A 34 24.25 48.22 4.86
C SER A 34 25.61 47.78 4.30
N GLU A 35 26.58 47.49 5.17
CA GLU A 35 27.91 46.98 4.75
C GLU A 35 27.81 45.63 4.02
N ASP A 36 26.87 44.77 4.44
CA ASP A 36 26.62 43.45 3.82
C ASP A 36 26.02 43.60 2.41
N ASP A 37 25.06 44.52 2.25
CA ASP A 37 24.51 44.85 0.93
C ASP A 37 25.61 45.43 0.03
N ALA A 38 26.39 46.39 0.54
CA ALA A 38 27.50 46.99 -0.21
C ALA A 38 28.54 45.93 -0.65
N SER A 39 28.91 45.00 0.25
CA SER A 39 29.79 43.88 -0.08
C SER A 39 29.24 43.02 -1.22
N THR A 40 27.94 42.76 -1.21
CA THR A 40 27.25 42.01 -2.28
C THR A 40 27.29 42.79 -3.60
N LEU A 41 26.99 44.10 -3.56
CA LEU A 41 27.03 44.97 -4.73
C LEU A 41 28.43 45.01 -5.37
N TYR A 42 29.51 45.07 -4.58
CA TYR A 42 30.88 45.07 -5.11
C TYR A 42 31.19 43.83 -5.95
N THR A 43 30.60 42.66 -5.64
CA THR A 43 30.82 41.43 -6.43
C THR A 43 30.18 41.47 -7.83
N LEU A 44 29.26 42.42 -8.06
CA LEU A 44 28.55 42.60 -9.33
C LEU A 44 29.13 43.73 -10.17
N ILE A 45 29.99 44.58 -9.59
CA ILE A 45 30.63 45.68 -10.29
C ILE A 45 31.82 45.13 -11.08
N ASP A 46 31.70 45.20 -12.40
CA ASP A 46 32.86 45.27 -13.27
C ASP A 46 33.13 46.77 -13.55
N PRO A 47 34.22 47.33 -12.99
CA PRO A 47 34.56 48.73 -13.19
C PRO A 47 35.20 48.98 -14.56
N THR A 48 35.61 47.93 -15.28
CA THR A 48 36.18 48.10 -16.61
C THR A 48 35.09 48.24 -17.65
N LEU A 49 35.29 49.15 -18.61
CA LEU A 49 34.42 49.32 -19.75
C LEU A 49 35.29 49.35 -21.00
N THR A 50 35.16 48.32 -21.82
CA THR A 50 35.89 48.21 -23.09
C THR A 50 34.90 48.48 -24.23
N PRO A 51 34.76 49.74 -24.68
CA PRO A 51 33.78 50.10 -25.69
C PRO A 51 34.08 49.45 -27.04
N VAL A 52 33.04 49.24 -27.85
CA VAL A 52 33.17 48.79 -29.24
C VAL A 52 33.81 49.91 -30.06
N THR A 53 33.32 51.14 -29.83
CA THR A 53 33.85 52.36 -30.44
C THR A 53 34.54 53.23 -29.39
N PRO A 54 35.88 53.27 -29.35
CA PRO A 54 36.61 54.14 -28.42
C PRO A 54 36.28 55.62 -28.67
N LEU A 55 36.17 56.39 -27.59
CA LEU A 55 36.05 57.85 -27.68
C LEU A 55 37.33 58.48 -28.24
N SER A 56 37.19 59.60 -28.95
CA SER A 56 38.31 60.41 -29.40
C SER A 56 39.05 61.01 -28.20
N GLY A 57 40.29 61.49 -28.38
CA GLY A 57 41.08 62.06 -27.28
C GLY A 57 40.48 63.35 -26.68
N PHE A 58 39.63 64.05 -27.43
CA PHE A 58 38.88 65.23 -27.00
C PHE A 58 37.44 65.10 -27.51
N PRO A 59 36.61 64.26 -26.85
CA PRO A 59 35.29 63.98 -27.35
C PRO A 59 34.37 65.17 -27.12
N THR A 60 33.51 65.44 -28.09
CA THR A 60 32.40 66.38 -27.99
C THR A 60 31.34 65.87 -27.02
N GLU A 61 30.48 66.75 -26.52
CA GLU A 61 29.35 66.35 -25.66
C GLU A 61 28.43 65.33 -26.35
N GLN A 62 28.27 65.42 -27.67
CA GLN A 62 27.50 64.46 -28.46
C GLN A 62 28.17 63.10 -28.53
N GLU A 63 29.50 63.05 -28.71
CA GLU A 63 30.27 61.79 -28.67
C GLU A 63 30.23 61.15 -27.28
N VAL A 64 30.33 61.93 -26.21
CA VAL A 64 30.20 61.45 -24.82
C VAL A 64 28.78 60.94 -24.55
N ALA A 65 27.75 61.66 -25.04
CA ALA A 65 26.38 61.21 -24.91
C ALA A 65 26.16 59.88 -25.63
N ALA A 66 26.66 59.73 -26.86
CA ALA A 66 26.51 58.53 -27.69
C ALA A 66 27.41 57.35 -27.28
N ALA A 67 28.42 57.58 -26.42
CA ALA A 67 29.40 56.57 -26.04
C ALA A 67 28.76 55.26 -25.55
N ASP A 68 29.43 54.13 -25.82
CA ASP A 68 29.01 52.84 -25.31
C ASP A 68 28.95 52.86 -23.79
N ARG A 69 27.86 52.31 -23.24
CA ARG A 69 27.63 52.14 -21.80
C ARG A 69 27.26 50.69 -21.52
N ARG A 70 27.38 50.26 -20.27
CA ARG A 70 26.88 48.97 -19.83
C ARG A 70 25.82 49.17 -18.77
N LEU A 71 24.57 48.84 -19.10
CA LEU A 71 23.51 48.58 -18.14
C LEU A 71 23.40 47.07 -17.93
N ALA A 72 23.47 46.64 -16.68
CA ALA A 72 23.24 45.27 -16.28
C ALA A 72 22.20 45.19 -15.18
N GLN A 73 21.37 44.15 -15.23
CA GLN A 73 20.42 43.78 -14.18
C GLN A 73 20.84 42.44 -13.58
N PHE A 74 20.76 42.35 -12.25
CA PHE A 74 20.97 41.11 -11.51
C PHE A 74 19.82 40.85 -10.56
N SER A 75 19.24 39.66 -10.64
CA SER A 75 18.30 39.15 -9.65
C SER A 75 19.10 38.51 -8.50
N THR A 76 18.98 39.07 -7.28
CA THR A 76 19.74 38.62 -6.10
C THR A 76 18.83 38.27 -4.93
N ASP A 77 19.37 37.62 -3.92
CA ASP A 77 18.71 37.36 -2.64
C ASP A 77 18.40 38.65 -1.85
N LYS A 78 19.13 39.74 -2.14
CA LYS A 78 18.92 41.07 -1.54
C LYS A 78 17.86 41.91 -2.26
N GLY A 79 17.42 41.47 -3.45
CA GLY A 79 16.52 42.21 -4.32
C GLY A 79 17.08 42.39 -5.73
N LEU A 80 16.55 43.36 -6.45
CA LEU A 80 16.97 43.67 -7.82
C LEU A 80 18.14 44.65 -7.80
N VAL A 81 19.22 44.33 -8.51
CA VAL A 81 20.37 45.23 -8.65
C VAL A 81 20.50 45.68 -10.09
N LEU A 82 20.58 47.00 -10.30
CA LEU A 82 20.95 47.61 -11.58
C LEU A 82 22.35 48.19 -11.47
N VAL A 83 23.20 47.88 -12.44
CA VAL A 83 24.57 48.38 -12.53
C VAL A 83 24.73 49.12 -13.85
N HIS A 84 24.93 50.42 -13.79
CA HIS A 84 25.15 51.27 -14.96
C HIS A 84 26.59 51.80 -14.96
N THR A 85 27.41 51.33 -15.90
CA THR A 85 28.79 51.77 -16.09
C THR A 85 28.91 52.64 -17.35
N ALA A 86 29.40 53.86 -17.19
CA ALA A 86 29.64 54.82 -18.26
C ALA A 86 31.12 55.27 -18.30
N PRO A 87 31.64 55.69 -19.46
CA PRO A 87 32.98 56.26 -19.55
C PRO A 87 33.03 57.59 -18.80
N ALA A 88 34.12 57.81 -18.04
CA ALA A 88 34.30 59.01 -17.20
C ALA A 88 35.51 59.87 -17.62
N GLY A 89 36.03 59.66 -18.83
CA GLY A 89 37.24 60.30 -19.33
C GLY A 89 38.51 59.64 -18.79
N ASN A 90 39.64 60.33 -18.89
CA ASN A 90 40.89 59.85 -18.30
C ASN A 90 41.00 60.27 -16.83
N ASP A 91 41.55 59.40 -15.99
CA ASP A 91 41.95 59.74 -14.63
C ASP A 91 43.13 60.73 -14.60
N THR A 92 43.52 61.16 -13.40
CA THR A 92 44.64 62.08 -13.16
C THR A 92 45.99 61.53 -13.64
N THR A 93 46.09 60.22 -13.89
CA THR A 93 47.27 59.53 -14.42
C THR A 93 47.23 59.32 -15.94
N GLY A 94 46.15 59.75 -16.60
CA GLY A 94 45.95 59.62 -18.04
C GLY A 94 45.39 58.27 -18.49
N ARG A 95 44.94 57.40 -17.57
CA ARG A 95 44.33 56.10 -17.89
C ARG A 95 42.82 56.24 -18.07
N PRO A 96 42.16 55.46 -18.94
CA PRO A 96 40.71 55.48 -19.08
C PRO A 96 40.02 55.14 -17.75
N ASN A 97 39.03 55.95 -17.38
CA ASN A 97 38.23 55.82 -16.16
C ASN A 97 36.75 55.59 -16.50
N THR A 98 36.00 55.06 -15.55
CA THR A 98 34.55 54.83 -15.66
C THR A 98 33.84 55.30 -14.39
N MET A 99 32.56 55.61 -14.54
CA MET A 99 31.64 55.82 -13.42
C MET A 99 30.63 54.67 -13.41
N THR A 100 30.56 53.95 -12.29
CA THR A 100 29.54 52.93 -12.06
C THR A 100 28.52 53.44 -11.05
N HIS A 101 27.28 53.59 -11.50
CA HIS A 101 26.11 53.87 -10.66
C HIS A 101 25.32 52.58 -10.43
N VAL A 102 25.21 52.16 -9.17
CA VAL A 102 24.49 50.95 -8.76
C VAL A 102 23.22 51.33 -8.00
N VAL A 103 22.11 50.66 -8.33
CA VAL A 103 20.81 50.84 -7.69
C VAL A 103 20.32 49.48 -7.16
N LEU A 104 20.02 49.40 -5.88
CA LEU A 104 19.46 48.22 -5.21
C LEU A 104 17.98 48.48 -4.83
N VAL A 105 17.09 47.70 -5.42
CA VAL A 105 15.65 47.69 -5.10
C VAL A 105 15.39 46.54 -4.12
N LYS A 106 15.34 46.88 -2.83
CA LYS A 106 15.14 45.90 -1.73
C LYS A 106 13.70 45.40 -1.65
N HIS A 107 12.74 46.29 -1.86
CA HIS A 107 11.33 45.95 -1.74
C HIS A 107 10.81 45.30 -3.01
N HIS A 108 10.18 44.14 -2.85
CA HIS A 108 9.42 43.53 -3.92
C HIS A 108 8.12 44.30 -4.11
N GLU A 109 8.01 45.00 -5.23
CA GLU A 109 6.78 45.61 -5.71
C GLU A 109 5.91 44.53 -6.38
N PRO A 110 4.69 44.26 -5.91
CA PRO A 110 3.84 43.17 -6.42
C PRO A 110 3.52 43.29 -7.92
N ALA A 111 3.19 44.49 -8.39
CA ALA A 111 2.82 44.79 -9.77
C ALA A 111 3.61 46.02 -10.24
N PRO A 112 4.87 45.85 -10.64
CA PRO A 112 5.71 46.97 -11.04
C PRO A 112 5.37 47.45 -12.45
N ASP A 113 5.24 48.76 -12.63
CA ASP A 113 4.99 49.35 -13.95
C ASP A 113 6.29 49.50 -14.77
N LEU A 114 7.41 49.75 -14.10
CA LEU A 114 8.69 50.03 -14.74
C LEU A 114 9.41 48.73 -15.17
N ARG A 115 9.69 48.61 -16.47
CA ARG A 115 10.71 47.68 -16.97
C ARG A 115 12.05 48.37 -16.84
N THR A 116 13.00 47.73 -16.17
CA THR A 116 14.28 48.37 -15.82
C THR A 116 15.12 48.75 -17.03
N ILE A 117 14.94 48.06 -18.16
CA ILE A 117 15.61 48.41 -19.41
C ILE A 117 15.12 49.73 -20.00
N ASP A 118 13.91 50.18 -19.66
CA ASP A 118 13.41 51.50 -20.08
C ASP A 118 14.25 52.63 -19.46
N LEU A 119 15.04 52.35 -18.40
CA LEU A 119 16.03 53.27 -17.86
C LEU A 119 17.28 53.38 -18.74
N TRP A 120 17.40 52.65 -19.85
CA TRP A 120 18.51 52.80 -20.78
C TRP A 120 18.58 54.26 -21.26
N ARG A 121 19.76 54.86 -21.10
CA ARG A 121 20.01 56.30 -21.36
C ARG A 121 19.11 57.26 -20.55
N SER A 122 18.55 56.83 -19.42
CA SER A 122 17.89 57.74 -18.48
C SER A 122 18.82 58.89 -18.07
N LEU A 123 18.29 60.10 -18.01
CA LEU A 123 19.01 61.29 -17.51
C LEU A 123 19.31 61.21 -16.01
N GLY A 124 18.66 60.29 -15.29
CA GLY A 124 18.93 60.04 -13.87
C GLY A 124 20.21 59.24 -13.61
N TRP A 125 20.84 58.65 -14.64
CA TRP A 125 22.12 57.97 -14.47
C TRP A 125 23.28 58.97 -14.28
N VAL A 126 24.16 58.68 -13.34
CA VAL A 126 25.34 59.51 -13.06
C VAL A 126 26.43 59.20 -14.11
N THR A 127 26.60 60.09 -15.07
CA THR A 127 27.58 59.94 -16.17
C THR A 127 28.50 61.16 -16.30
N PRO A 128 29.31 61.50 -15.27
CA PRO A 128 30.27 62.60 -15.34
C PRO A 128 31.39 62.26 -16.33
N PHE A 129 31.92 63.27 -17.02
CA PHE A 129 33.02 63.10 -17.96
C PHE A 129 34.17 64.08 -17.67
N GLY A 130 35.32 63.53 -17.29
CA GLY A 130 36.53 64.26 -16.96
C GLY A 130 36.78 64.40 -15.45
N PRO A 131 38.04 64.61 -15.02
CA PRO A 131 38.43 64.55 -13.61
C PRO A 131 37.65 65.45 -12.66
N GLU A 132 37.28 66.65 -13.11
CA GLU A 132 36.55 67.61 -12.26
C GLU A 132 35.09 67.20 -12.05
N GLN A 133 34.40 66.81 -13.12
CA GLN A 133 33.01 66.34 -13.02
C GLN A 133 32.91 65.05 -12.21
N VAL A 134 33.92 64.17 -12.31
CA VAL A 134 33.98 62.94 -11.50
C VAL A 134 34.09 63.26 -10.02
N ARG A 135 34.96 64.21 -9.61
CA ARG A 135 35.10 64.62 -8.21
C ARG A 135 33.84 65.26 -7.63
N GLN A 136 33.04 65.92 -8.46
CA GLN A 136 31.84 66.65 -8.07
C GLN A 136 30.55 65.83 -8.20
N ALA A 137 30.62 64.58 -8.66
CA ALA A 137 29.42 63.76 -8.83
C ALA A 137 28.75 63.49 -7.46
N GLU A 138 27.43 63.46 -7.43
CA GLU A 138 26.66 63.18 -6.23
C GLU A 138 25.58 62.13 -6.54
N LEU A 139 25.05 61.50 -5.51
CA LEU A 139 23.93 60.58 -5.67
C LEU A 139 22.65 61.38 -6.01
N PRO A 140 21.98 61.05 -7.11
CA PRO A 140 20.74 61.72 -7.47
C PRO A 140 19.60 61.26 -6.56
N ASP A 141 18.49 62.01 -6.54
CA ASP A 141 17.23 61.51 -5.99
C ASP A 141 16.81 60.25 -6.78
N PRO A 142 16.55 59.10 -6.14
CA PRO A 142 15.99 57.92 -6.80
C PRO A 142 14.78 58.17 -7.72
N ALA A 143 14.00 59.22 -7.44
CA ALA A 143 12.88 59.62 -8.28
C ALA A 143 13.31 60.21 -9.64
N SER A 144 14.56 60.63 -9.82
CA SER A 144 15.07 61.15 -11.10
C SER A 144 15.40 60.04 -12.11
N LEU A 145 15.52 58.79 -11.68
CA LEU A 145 15.63 57.62 -12.55
C LEU A 145 14.26 57.33 -13.19
N GLN A 146 13.99 58.05 -14.26
CA GLN A 146 12.81 57.92 -15.11
C GLN A 146 13.16 57.24 -16.44
N PRO A 147 12.22 56.57 -17.11
CA PRO A 147 12.44 56.02 -18.44
C PRO A 147 13.07 57.03 -19.42
N GLY A 148 14.03 56.57 -20.23
CA GLY A 148 14.58 57.33 -21.34
C GLY A 148 13.69 57.22 -22.60
N ALA A 149 14.08 57.92 -23.67
CA ALA A 149 13.39 57.87 -24.97
C ALA A 149 13.99 56.83 -25.94
N SER A 150 14.94 56.01 -25.47
CA SER A 150 15.68 55.06 -26.32
C SER A 150 15.08 53.66 -26.33
N VAL A 151 14.31 53.32 -25.28
CA VAL A 151 13.60 52.05 -25.15
C VAL A 151 12.24 52.38 -24.56
N ASP A 152 11.27 52.59 -25.44
CA ASP A 152 9.86 52.79 -25.13
C ASP A 152 8.99 51.90 -26.04
N ASP A 153 7.68 52.01 -25.91
CA ASP A 153 6.75 51.13 -26.61
C ASP A 153 6.78 51.36 -28.13
N ASP A 154 6.91 52.62 -28.57
CA ASP A 154 6.95 53.01 -29.98
C ASP A 154 8.27 52.58 -30.65
N THR A 155 9.41 52.83 -30.00
CA THR A 155 10.74 52.47 -30.51
C THR A 155 10.95 50.95 -30.58
N VAL A 156 10.40 50.19 -29.64
CA VAL A 156 10.44 48.72 -29.70
C VAL A 156 9.52 48.19 -30.80
N ALA A 157 8.32 48.76 -30.96
CA ALA A 157 7.43 48.38 -32.05
C ALA A 157 8.03 48.69 -33.43
N GLU A 158 8.64 49.86 -33.60
CA GLU A 158 9.40 50.23 -34.80
C GLU A 158 10.55 49.23 -35.05
N PHE A 159 11.31 48.88 -34.01
CA PHE A 159 12.38 47.91 -34.09
C PHE A 159 11.91 46.54 -34.60
N LEU A 160 10.71 46.09 -34.25
CA LEU A 160 10.17 44.79 -34.66
C LEU A 160 9.33 44.82 -35.94
N SER A 161 9.10 46.00 -36.52
CA SER A 161 8.10 46.23 -37.58
C SER A 161 8.27 45.40 -38.86
N ASP A 162 9.50 44.98 -39.18
CA ASP A 162 9.81 44.21 -40.40
C ASP A 162 9.71 42.68 -40.23
N GLY A 163 9.40 42.19 -39.03
CA GLY A 163 9.27 40.76 -38.71
C GLY A 163 10.57 39.94 -38.79
N SER A 164 11.64 40.48 -39.38
CA SER A 164 12.93 39.79 -39.58
C SER A 164 13.62 39.42 -38.26
N ARG A 165 13.27 40.15 -37.19
CA ARG A 165 13.79 40.01 -35.82
C ARG A 165 13.02 38.99 -34.97
N SER A 166 11.88 38.50 -35.46
CA SER A 166 11.02 37.55 -34.76
C SER A 166 11.73 36.25 -34.35
N PRO A 167 12.52 35.57 -35.23
CA PRO A 167 13.17 34.31 -34.86
C PRO A 167 14.13 34.45 -33.67
N ALA A 168 14.97 35.49 -33.67
CA ALA A 168 15.90 35.73 -32.57
C ALA A 168 15.18 36.03 -31.24
N LEU A 169 14.06 36.77 -31.28
CA LEU A 169 13.24 37.03 -30.09
C LEU A 169 12.61 35.74 -29.54
N VAL A 170 12.09 34.89 -30.43
CA VAL A 170 11.52 33.58 -30.10
C VAL A 170 12.58 32.67 -29.49
N ALA A 171 13.77 32.58 -30.07
CA ALA A 171 14.87 31.77 -29.56
C ALA A 171 15.32 32.23 -28.17
N MET A 172 15.36 33.55 -27.90
CA MET A 172 15.63 34.07 -26.56
C MET A 172 14.55 33.64 -25.56
N ALA A 173 13.27 33.82 -25.89
CA ALA A 173 12.17 33.43 -25.01
C ALA A 173 12.20 31.93 -24.71
N ASP A 174 12.38 31.09 -25.73
CA ASP A 174 12.44 29.63 -25.61
C ASP A 174 13.61 29.16 -24.73
N ALA A 175 14.79 29.76 -24.94
CA ALA A 175 15.99 29.44 -24.18
C ALA A 175 15.89 29.79 -22.69
N LEU A 176 15.16 30.84 -22.35
CA LEU A 176 15.15 31.46 -21.01
C LEU A 176 13.98 30.99 -20.13
N GLU A 177 12.85 30.55 -20.72
CA GLU A 177 11.66 30.14 -19.97
C GLU A 177 11.96 29.13 -18.85
N PRO A 178 12.71 28.02 -19.07
CA PRO A 178 12.92 27.02 -18.03
C PRO A 178 13.64 27.59 -16.79
N GLY A 179 14.62 28.48 -17.00
CA GLY A 179 15.37 29.13 -15.92
C GLY A 179 14.52 30.14 -15.14
N LEU A 180 13.64 30.87 -15.84
CA LEU A 180 12.71 31.82 -15.23
C LEU A 180 11.64 31.10 -14.40
N LEU A 181 11.00 30.06 -14.94
CA LEU A 181 10.03 29.25 -14.20
C LEU A 181 10.64 28.66 -12.93
N GLN A 182 11.89 28.20 -12.98
CA GLN A 182 12.61 27.75 -11.80
C GLN A 182 12.82 28.87 -10.77
N ALA A 183 13.18 30.08 -11.21
CA ALA A 183 13.35 31.25 -10.35
C ALA A 183 12.06 31.59 -9.60
N ILE A 184 10.97 31.63 -10.33
CA ILE A 184 9.63 31.99 -9.86
C ILE A 184 9.15 30.94 -8.85
N ARG A 185 9.28 29.65 -9.18
CA ARG A 185 8.88 28.53 -8.28
C ARG A 185 9.68 28.48 -6.99
N ALA A 186 11.00 28.68 -7.05
CA ALA A 186 11.84 28.71 -5.84
C ALA A 186 11.31 29.76 -4.84
N ARG A 187 11.02 30.97 -5.35
CA ARG A 187 10.42 32.03 -4.54
C ARG A 187 9.07 31.63 -3.94
N TRP A 188 8.22 30.90 -4.66
CA TRP A 188 6.92 30.43 -4.17
C TRP A 188 7.02 29.48 -3.00
N ASP A 189 7.99 28.56 -3.04
CA ASP A 189 8.18 27.54 -2.00
C ASP A 189 8.91 28.09 -0.75
N GLY A 190 9.13 29.41 -0.69
CA GLY A 190 9.84 30.08 0.41
C GLY A 190 11.33 29.74 0.47
N GLY A 191 11.86 29.11 -0.58
CA GLY A 191 13.26 28.71 -0.70
C GLY A 191 14.03 29.60 -1.67
N LEU A 192 15.29 29.87 -1.37
CA LEU A 192 16.23 30.28 -2.41
C LEU A 192 16.67 29.02 -3.17
N PRO A 193 16.94 29.08 -4.49
CA PRO A 193 17.74 28.05 -5.13
C PRO A 193 19.12 28.07 -4.44
N SER A 194 19.31 27.21 -3.45
CA SER A 194 20.56 27.09 -2.70
C SER A 194 21.67 26.46 -3.53
N ASP A 195 21.38 26.05 -4.77
CA ASP A 195 22.27 25.25 -5.58
C ASP A 195 22.53 25.89 -6.95
N ARG A 196 23.78 26.31 -7.16
CA ARG A 196 24.34 26.67 -8.47
C ARG A 196 24.39 25.46 -9.43
N SER A 197 23.97 24.26 -8.99
CA SER A 197 23.99 23.02 -9.79
C SER A 197 22.91 22.93 -10.86
N SER A 198 21.77 23.64 -10.72
CA SER A 198 20.78 23.73 -11.79
C SER A 198 21.18 24.83 -12.77
N ARG A 199 22.08 24.49 -13.70
CA ARG A 199 22.55 25.41 -14.75
C ARG A 199 21.36 25.96 -15.54
N ARG A 200 21.15 27.28 -15.45
CA ARG A 200 20.34 28.03 -16.41
C ARG A 200 21.11 28.14 -17.73
N ASN A 201 20.36 28.28 -18.83
CA ASN A 201 20.97 28.64 -20.09
C ASN A 201 21.49 30.09 -20.01
N THR A 202 22.73 30.31 -20.44
CA THR A 202 23.23 31.66 -20.74
C THR A 202 23.05 31.90 -22.23
N VAL A 203 22.29 32.93 -22.58
CA VAL A 203 22.11 33.38 -23.96
C VAL A 203 23.14 34.46 -24.28
N ILE A 204 23.97 34.22 -25.29
CA ILE A 204 24.82 35.23 -25.90
C ILE A 204 24.10 35.78 -27.13
N LEU A 205 23.76 37.06 -27.08
CA LEU A 205 23.09 37.74 -28.19
C LEU A 205 24.10 38.60 -28.96
N ALA A 206 24.26 38.31 -30.25
CA ALA A 206 25.07 39.12 -31.15
C ALA A 206 24.39 40.47 -31.42
N VAL A 207 25.08 41.56 -31.11
CA VAL A 207 24.56 42.91 -31.32
C VAL A 207 25.56 43.78 -32.06
N SER A 208 25.07 44.79 -32.76
CA SER A 208 25.87 45.75 -33.52
C SER A 208 26.19 47.00 -32.69
N SER A 209 25.38 47.31 -31.67
CA SER A 209 25.61 48.41 -30.72
C SER A 209 24.96 48.13 -29.36
N THR A 210 25.32 48.93 -28.35
CA THR A 210 24.69 48.89 -27.02
C THR A 210 23.24 49.38 -27.03
N ASP A 211 22.87 50.25 -27.98
CA ASP A 211 21.49 50.68 -28.20
C ASP A 211 20.62 49.58 -28.82
N GLU A 212 21.16 48.84 -29.80
CA GLU A 212 20.48 47.66 -30.35
C GLU A 212 20.28 46.59 -29.27
N ALA A 213 21.29 46.36 -28.43
CA ALA A 213 21.19 45.46 -27.28
C ALA A 213 20.05 45.86 -26.34
N ALA A 214 19.93 47.15 -26.03
CA ALA A 214 18.87 47.65 -25.17
C ALA A 214 17.47 47.46 -25.79
N LEU A 215 17.32 47.65 -27.11
CA LEU A 215 16.07 47.37 -27.84
C LEU A 215 15.71 45.88 -27.83
N TRP A 216 16.68 44.97 -27.97
CA TRP A 216 16.44 43.52 -27.87
C TRP A 216 15.96 43.10 -26.48
N ILE A 217 16.61 43.60 -25.42
CA ILE A 217 16.15 43.37 -24.04
C ILE A 217 14.78 44.04 -23.81
N GLY A 218 14.58 45.24 -24.37
CA GLY A 218 13.31 45.97 -24.38
C GLY A 218 12.16 45.18 -24.99
N ALA A 219 12.40 44.53 -26.12
CA ALA A 219 11.46 43.63 -26.78
C ALA A 219 11.16 42.41 -25.91
N LEU A 220 12.19 41.70 -25.43
CA LEU A 220 12.02 40.51 -24.61
C LEU A 220 11.23 40.80 -23.31
N LEU A 221 11.51 41.91 -22.63
CA LEU A 221 10.80 42.27 -21.39
C LEU A 221 9.36 42.76 -21.64
N ARG A 222 8.99 43.06 -22.89
CA ARG A 222 7.61 43.41 -23.29
C ARG A 222 6.77 42.18 -23.67
N THR A 223 7.33 40.98 -23.67
CA THR A 223 6.57 39.75 -23.90
C THR A 223 6.18 39.02 -22.61
N CYS A 224 6.41 39.64 -21.45
CA CYS A 224 6.05 39.11 -20.14
C CYS A 224 5.68 40.25 -19.17
N ALA A 225 5.22 39.90 -17.96
CA ALA A 225 4.96 40.87 -16.91
C ALA A 225 6.28 41.52 -16.42
N PRO A 226 6.30 42.82 -16.07
CA PRO A 226 7.52 43.46 -15.59
C PRO A 226 8.08 42.80 -14.31
N ALA A 227 7.22 42.27 -13.43
CA ALA A 227 7.65 41.48 -12.27
C ALA A 227 8.44 40.23 -12.68
N THR A 228 7.95 39.49 -13.69
CA THR A 228 8.62 38.32 -14.26
C THR A 228 9.99 38.70 -14.83
N GLY A 229 10.05 39.84 -15.54
CA GLY A 229 11.29 40.38 -16.09
C GLY A 229 12.38 40.72 -15.04
N ARG A 230 12.01 41.01 -13.79
CA ARG A 230 12.97 41.27 -12.68
C ARG A 230 13.72 40.00 -12.22
N TYR A 231 13.31 38.81 -12.65
CA TYR A 231 14.05 37.56 -12.41
C TYR A 231 15.14 37.30 -13.46
N LEU A 232 15.10 38.01 -14.59
CA LEU A 232 16.07 37.86 -15.67
C LEU A 232 17.31 38.73 -15.38
N SER A 233 18.48 38.12 -15.31
CA SER A 233 19.73 38.88 -15.20
C SER A 233 20.31 39.10 -16.60
N TYR A 234 20.56 40.35 -16.98
CA TYR A 234 21.04 40.68 -18.33
C TYR A 234 22.17 41.71 -18.29
N SER A 235 22.92 41.82 -19.38
CA SER A 235 23.90 42.88 -19.60
C SER A 235 23.92 43.30 -21.07
N VAL A 236 23.71 44.59 -21.33
CA VAL A 236 23.66 45.16 -22.71
C VAL A 236 25.03 45.25 -23.39
N LEU A 237 26.12 45.02 -22.63
CA LEU A 237 27.47 44.92 -23.17
C LEU A 237 28.29 43.91 -22.36
N GLN A 238 28.84 42.92 -23.04
CA GLN A 238 29.90 42.02 -22.55
C GLN A 238 30.92 41.84 -23.68
N ARG A 239 32.21 41.76 -23.33
CA ARG A 239 33.28 41.56 -24.31
C ARG A 239 33.79 40.13 -24.22
N ILE A 240 34.00 39.51 -25.38
CA ILE A 240 34.66 38.21 -25.48
C ILE A 240 35.94 38.42 -26.27
N LEU A 241 37.04 38.64 -25.56
CA LEU A 241 38.35 38.86 -26.17
C LEU A 241 39.13 37.55 -26.26
N THR A 242 38.84 36.62 -25.36
CA THR A 242 39.48 35.32 -25.21
C THR A 242 38.45 34.23 -24.87
N PRO A 243 38.74 32.95 -25.15
CA PRO A 243 37.88 31.84 -24.73
C PRO A 243 37.65 31.76 -23.21
N SER A 244 38.58 32.24 -22.39
CA SER A 244 38.40 32.32 -20.92
C SER A 244 37.31 33.30 -20.50
N ASP A 245 36.99 34.31 -21.32
CA ASP A 245 35.90 35.24 -21.03
C ASP A 245 34.54 34.53 -21.10
N VAL A 246 34.40 33.53 -21.98
CA VAL A 246 33.22 32.67 -22.03
C VAL A 246 33.07 31.85 -20.75
N GLU A 247 34.18 31.38 -20.16
CA GLU A 247 34.16 30.64 -18.89
C GLU A 247 33.71 31.51 -17.74
N MET A 248 34.21 32.74 -17.67
CA MET A 248 33.76 33.71 -16.67
C MET A 248 32.29 34.06 -16.85
N LEU A 249 31.82 34.20 -18.10
CA LEU A 249 30.42 34.50 -18.38
C LEU A 249 29.48 33.36 -17.98
N VAL A 250 29.83 32.11 -18.28
CA VAL A 250 29.05 30.92 -17.86
C VAL A 250 29.04 30.74 -16.33
N GLN A 251 30.09 31.20 -15.65
CA GLN A 251 30.15 31.22 -14.18
C GLN A 251 29.48 32.45 -13.56
N SER A 252 29.15 33.45 -14.38
CA SER A 252 28.49 34.67 -13.95
C SER A 252 27.00 34.42 -13.65
N ARG A 253 26.33 35.45 -13.13
CA ARG A 253 24.89 35.44 -12.89
C ARG A 253 24.08 35.91 -14.10
N ILE A 254 24.69 36.11 -15.26
CA ILE A 254 24.05 36.69 -16.44
C ILE A 254 23.32 35.60 -17.23
N ASP A 255 22.00 35.75 -17.36
CA ASP A 255 21.15 34.92 -18.19
C ASP A 255 21.21 35.38 -19.65
N VAL A 256 21.27 36.70 -19.93
CA VAL A 256 21.41 37.27 -21.28
C VAL A 256 22.59 38.23 -21.38
N ALA A 257 23.58 37.88 -22.19
CA ALA A 257 24.78 38.67 -22.44
C ALA A 257 24.79 39.19 -23.87
N CYS A 258 24.62 40.50 -24.05
CA CYS A 258 24.75 41.12 -25.36
C CYS A 258 26.23 41.35 -25.68
N VAL A 259 26.69 40.74 -26.77
CA VAL A 259 28.10 40.73 -27.18
C VAL A 259 28.22 41.35 -28.57
N PRO A 260 29.19 42.27 -28.79
CA PRO A 260 29.44 42.81 -30.12
C PRO A 260 29.72 41.67 -31.12
N ARG A 261 29.05 41.66 -32.28
CA ARG A 261 29.16 40.57 -33.26
C ARG A 261 30.61 40.19 -33.61
N GLN A 262 31.49 41.18 -33.68
CA GLN A 262 32.93 40.99 -33.98
C GLN A 262 33.68 40.15 -32.93
N ASP A 263 33.17 40.05 -31.70
CA ASP A 263 33.79 39.30 -30.60
C ASP A 263 33.38 37.82 -30.62
N LEU A 264 32.31 37.44 -31.34
CA LEU A 264 31.85 36.04 -31.41
C LEU A 264 32.90 35.08 -31.98
N LYS A 265 33.78 35.57 -32.84
CA LYS A 265 34.93 34.81 -33.38
C LYS A 265 35.89 34.29 -32.29
N ASN A 266 35.84 34.85 -31.09
CA ASN A 266 36.70 34.50 -29.96
C ASN A 266 36.06 33.48 -29.00
N MET A 267 34.82 33.03 -29.26
CA MET A 267 34.07 32.16 -28.36
C MET A 267 34.60 30.72 -28.25
N GLY A 268 35.33 30.24 -29.26
CA GLY A 268 35.79 28.86 -29.32
C GLY A 268 34.66 27.86 -29.65
N GLU A 269 34.80 26.62 -29.19
CA GLU A 269 33.83 25.53 -29.46
C GLU A 269 32.52 25.70 -28.66
N SER A 270 31.42 25.20 -29.23
CA SER A 270 30.08 25.19 -28.60
C SER A 270 30.06 24.38 -27.29
N ARG A 271 29.22 24.79 -26.33
CA ARG A 271 29.18 24.24 -24.96
C ARG A 271 27.74 24.04 -24.51
N ALA A 272 27.52 23.02 -23.68
CA ALA A 272 26.21 22.78 -23.07
C ALA A 272 25.81 23.92 -22.12
N GLY A 273 24.56 24.39 -22.23
CA GLY A 273 24.02 25.50 -21.43
C GLY A 273 24.40 26.90 -21.93
N LEU A 274 25.10 27.00 -23.05
CA LEU A 274 25.40 28.27 -23.72
C LEU A 274 24.69 28.30 -25.08
N ILE A 275 23.88 29.32 -25.31
CA ILE A 275 23.11 29.48 -26.56
C ILE A 275 23.54 30.77 -27.22
N VAL A 276 24.01 30.69 -28.46
CA VAL A 276 24.44 31.87 -29.24
C VAL A 276 23.35 32.19 -30.25
N ILE A 277 22.87 33.42 -30.23
CA ILE A 277 21.85 33.93 -31.15
C ILE A 277 22.47 35.10 -31.91
N ASP A 278 22.63 34.96 -33.24
CA ASP A 278 22.98 36.08 -34.12
C ASP A 278 21.78 36.44 -35.01
N PRO A 279 21.10 37.57 -34.76
CA PRO A 279 19.95 38.00 -35.56
C PRO A 279 20.24 38.20 -37.05
N ASN A 280 21.52 38.35 -37.44
CA ASN A 280 21.93 38.60 -38.83
C ASN A 280 22.43 37.33 -39.56
N GLU A 281 22.64 36.20 -38.85
CA GLU A 281 22.95 34.92 -39.49
C GLU A 281 21.66 34.22 -39.92
N GLY A 282 21.08 34.64 -41.05
CA GLY A 282 19.98 33.91 -41.67
C GLY A 282 20.48 32.59 -42.28
N GLY A 283 20.20 31.43 -41.68
CA GLY A 283 20.60 30.17 -42.33
C GLY A 283 20.36 28.84 -41.63
N ALA A 284 20.14 28.77 -40.32
CA ALA A 284 19.65 27.55 -39.70
C ALA A 284 18.12 27.64 -39.62
N VAL A 285 17.41 26.62 -40.07
CA VAL A 285 16.04 26.41 -39.60
C VAL A 285 16.19 26.19 -38.10
N GLU A 286 16.02 27.24 -37.30
CA GLU A 286 15.97 27.09 -35.86
C GLU A 286 14.85 26.08 -35.55
N PRO A 287 15.08 25.13 -34.64
CA PRO A 287 14.03 24.20 -34.26
C PRO A 287 12.81 25.01 -33.81
N ALA A 288 11.61 24.52 -34.16
CA ALA A 288 10.38 25.16 -33.71
C ALA A 288 10.41 25.34 -32.18
N PRO A 289 9.94 26.51 -31.67
CA PRO A 289 9.97 26.77 -30.24
C PRO A 289 9.25 25.66 -29.48
N THR A 290 9.88 25.22 -28.39
CA THR A 290 9.46 24.04 -27.63
C THR A 290 8.68 24.40 -26.37
N THR A 291 8.83 25.63 -25.90
CA THR A 291 8.28 26.15 -24.66
C THR A 291 7.04 27.02 -24.91
N SER A 292 6.24 27.25 -23.87
CA SER A 292 4.99 28.03 -23.97
C SER A 292 5.25 29.47 -24.38
N TRP A 293 6.20 30.11 -23.71
CA TRP A 293 6.59 31.50 -23.93
C TRP A 293 7.19 31.68 -25.32
N GLY A 294 8.11 30.80 -25.75
CA GLY A 294 8.68 30.85 -27.09
C GLY A 294 7.60 30.78 -28.18
N ARG A 295 6.63 29.87 -28.03
CA ARG A 295 5.52 29.71 -28.98
C ARG A 295 4.57 30.91 -28.99
N LEU A 296 4.21 31.46 -27.83
CA LEU A 296 3.36 32.66 -27.73
C LEU A 296 4.05 33.91 -28.27
N VAL A 297 5.36 34.05 -28.02
CA VAL A 297 6.18 35.13 -28.60
C VAL A 297 6.19 35.00 -30.12
N ALA A 298 6.31 33.80 -30.67
CA ALA A 298 6.26 33.60 -32.11
C ALA A 298 4.93 34.05 -32.74
N LEU A 299 3.83 33.93 -32.00
CA LEU A 299 2.53 34.45 -32.42
C LEU A 299 2.45 35.98 -32.30
N MET A 300 2.98 36.54 -31.21
CA MET A 300 3.02 37.99 -30.97
C MET A 300 3.89 38.73 -31.99
N SER A 301 5.05 38.19 -32.37
CA SER A 301 6.03 38.86 -33.24
C SER A 301 5.90 38.50 -34.73
N GLN A 302 4.71 38.09 -35.19
CA GLN A 302 4.48 37.80 -36.62
C GLN A 302 4.57 39.06 -37.50
N ASP A 303 3.94 40.14 -37.03
CA ASP A 303 3.92 41.45 -37.68
C ASP A 303 3.67 42.55 -36.64
N LEU A 304 3.77 43.81 -37.08
CA LEU A 304 3.57 44.98 -36.22
C LEU A 304 2.17 45.04 -35.59
N GLY A 305 1.13 44.65 -36.33
CA GLY A 305 -0.24 44.65 -35.84
C GLY A 305 -0.45 43.63 -34.73
N ALA A 306 0.06 42.41 -34.91
CA ALA A 306 0.06 41.36 -33.89
C ALA A 306 0.83 41.79 -32.64
N TRP A 307 1.99 42.43 -32.81
CA TRP A 307 2.80 42.93 -31.70
C TRP A 307 2.04 43.95 -30.85
N VAL A 308 1.49 44.98 -31.49
CA VAL A 308 0.77 46.07 -30.82
C VAL A 308 -0.49 45.54 -30.13
N ALA A 309 -1.28 44.71 -30.82
CA ALA A 309 -2.50 44.13 -30.26
C ALA A 309 -2.20 43.27 -29.03
N ALA A 310 -1.20 42.39 -29.13
CA ALA A 310 -0.82 41.50 -28.03
C ALA A 310 -0.23 42.26 -26.84
N TYR A 311 0.58 43.28 -27.10
CA TYR A 311 1.17 44.10 -26.04
C TYR A 311 0.12 44.91 -25.27
N GLU A 312 -0.83 45.54 -25.97
CA GLU A 312 -1.93 46.27 -25.31
C GLU A 312 -2.88 45.31 -24.58
N GLY A 313 -3.24 44.18 -25.18
CA GLY A 313 -4.05 43.16 -24.50
C GLY A 313 -3.36 42.61 -23.23
N MET A 314 -2.04 42.43 -23.28
CA MET A 314 -1.25 42.05 -22.10
C MET A 314 -1.31 43.13 -21.01
N LYS A 315 -1.19 44.41 -21.37
CA LYS A 315 -1.29 45.53 -20.41
C LYS A 315 -2.66 45.58 -19.76
N ASP A 316 -3.73 45.40 -20.53
CA ASP A 316 -5.10 45.35 -20.03
C ASP A 316 -5.26 44.21 -19.02
N VAL A 317 -4.79 43.00 -19.34
CA VAL A 317 -4.84 41.86 -18.42
C VAL A 317 -4.04 42.11 -17.14
N LEU A 318 -2.82 42.63 -17.26
CA LEU A 318 -1.97 42.92 -16.10
C LEU A 318 -2.58 43.98 -15.18
N SER A 319 -3.30 44.95 -15.73
CA SER A 319 -4.01 45.99 -14.96
C SER A 319 -5.13 45.43 -14.06
N LEU A 320 -5.64 44.25 -14.39
CA LEU A 320 -6.68 43.55 -13.62
C LEU A 320 -6.11 42.76 -12.44
N LEU A 321 -4.79 42.61 -12.35
CA LEU A 321 -4.13 41.83 -11.31
C LEU A 321 -3.35 42.73 -10.34
N PRO A 322 -3.60 42.65 -9.03
CA PRO A 322 -2.87 43.45 -8.03
C PRO A 322 -1.45 42.94 -7.75
N ASP A 323 -1.12 41.72 -8.19
CA ASP A 323 0.18 41.09 -7.96
C ASP A 323 0.55 40.23 -9.17
N HIS A 324 1.77 40.42 -9.68
CA HIS A 324 2.35 39.76 -10.85
C HIS A 324 3.51 38.82 -10.49
N SER A 325 3.80 38.67 -9.19
CA SER A 325 4.97 37.93 -8.68
C SER A 325 5.00 36.45 -9.08
N ASP A 326 3.82 35.88 -9.35
CA ASP A 326 3.63 34.46 -9.67
C ASP A 326 3.14 34.21 -11.10
N LEU A 327 3.36 35.16 -12.01
CA LEU A 327 3.11 34.98 -13.43
C LEU A 327 4.29 34.29 -14.11
N SER A 328 4.02 33.17 -14.78
CA SER A 328 4.92 32.65 -15.81
C SER A 328 5.08 33.68 -16.93
N PRO A 329 6.19 33.64 -17.70
CA PRO A 329 6.41 34.64 -18.72
C PRO A 329 5.38 34.58 -19.87
N GLY A 330 4.82 33.40 -20.17
CA GLY A 330 3.80 33.22 -21.22
C GLY A 330 2.37 33.56 -20.80
N TRP A 331 2.02 33.46 -19.50
CA TRP A 331 0.64 33.60 -19.05
C TRP A 331 -0.04 34.92 -19.41
N PRO A 332 0.62 36.09 -19.33
CA PRO A 332 -0.02 37.35 -19.71
C PRO A 332 -0.50 37.37 -21.18
N LEU A 333 0.26 36.78 -22.10
CA LEU A 333 -0.14 36.65 -23.51
C LEU A 333 -1.27 35.63 -23.70
N ALA A 334 -1.19 34.49 -23.01
CA ALA A 334 -2.25 33.48 -23.04
C ALA A 334 -3.58 34.02 -22.50
N ALA A 335 -3.53 34.84 -21.44
CA ALA A 335 -4.70 35.48 -20.86
C ALA A 335 -5.25 36.62 -21.73
N ALA A 336 -4.40 37.37 -22.43
CA ALA A 336 -4.83 38.37 -23.40
C ALA A 336 -5.62 37.73 -24.55
N GLU A 337 -5.10 36.64 -25.12
CA GLU A 337 -5.79 35.84 -26.14
C GLU A 337 -7.08 35.20 -25.62
N ALA A 338 -7.16 34.85 -24.32
CA ALA A 338 -8.40 34.37 -23.74
C ALA A 338 -9.46 35.47 -23.59
N CYS A 339 -9.05 36.71 -23.29
CA CYS A 339 -9.94 37.86 -23.16
C CYS A 339 -10.44 38.35 -24.52
N ASP A 340 -9.59 38.31 -25.55
CA ASP A 340 -9.93 38.69 -26.92
C ASP A 340 -9.49 37.58 -27.91
N PRO A 341 -10.31 36.54 -28.11
CA PRO A 341 -9.96 35.41 -28.97
C PRO A 341 -9.67 35.83 -30.42
N GLY A 342 -8.50 35.44 -30.93
CA GLY A 342 -8.01 35.80 -32.27
C GLY A 342 -6.96 36.91 -32.27
N LEU A 343 -6.61 37.47 -31.11
CA LEU A 343 -5.56 38.48 -30.92
C LEU A 343 -4.16 37.97 -31.33
N LEU A 344 -3.86 36.69 -31.09
CA LEU A 344 -2.65 35.98 -31.52
C LEU A 344 -2.85 35.16 -32.81
N GLY A 345 -4.01 35.28 -33.46
CA GLY A 345 -4.35 34.54 -34.66
C GLY A 345 -3.56 35.02 -35.89
N PRO A 346 -3.17 34.13 -36.82
CA PRO A 346 -2.41 34.53 -38.00
C PRO A 346 -3.22 35.47 -38.91
N GLN A 347 -2.67 36.66 -39.20
CA GLN A 347 -3.26 37.60 -40.16
C GLN A 347 -2.91 37.31 -41.64
N GLN A 348 -2.13 36.26 -41.94
CA GLN A 348 -1.71 36.00 -43.32
C GLN A 348 -2.71 35.17 -44.15
N GLU A 349 -3.16 35.80 -45.25
CA GLU A 349 -3.89 35.27 -46.42
C GLU A 349 -3.10 34.22 -47.26
N GLY A 350 -2.20 33.44 -46.64
CA GLY A 350 -1.48 32.38 -47.33
C GLY A 350 -2.38 31.18 -47.57
N THR A 351 -2.65 30.81 -48.84
CA THR A 351 -3.51 29.69 -49.22
C THR A 351 -3.07 28.41 -48.49
N PRO A 352 -3.87 27.87 -47.54
CA PRO A 352 -3.51 26.65 -46.85
C PRO A 352 -3.40 25.48 -47.83
N ARG A 353 -2.40 24.61 -47.63
CA ARG A 353 -2.22 23.40 -48.47
C ARG A 353 -3.42 22.43 -48.34
N SER A 354 -4.18 22.52 -47.25
CA SER A 354 -5.49 21.88 -47.08
C SER A 354 -6.27 22.50 -45.89
N SER A 355 -7.59 22.32 -45.84
CA SER A 355 -8.42 22.74 -44.70
C SER A 355 -8.13 21.95 -43.42
N GLN A 356 -7.51 20.77 -43.52
CA GLN A 356 -7.17 19.91 -42.37
C GLN A 356 -5.92 20.43 -41.64
N ASP A 357 -4.93 20.96 -42.37
CA ASP A 357 -3.71 21.51 -41.78
C ASP A 357 -3.97 22.78 -40.96
N VAL A 358 -4.95 23.60 -41.38
CA VAL A 358 -5.37 24.79 -40.63
C VAL A 358 -6.04 24.38 -39.33
N ALA A 359 -6.99 23.44 -39.39
CA ALA A 359 -7.70 22.97 -38.21
C ALA A 359 -6.77 22.33 -37.16
N ALA A 360 -5.77 21.57 -37.62
CA ALA A 360 -4.77 20.96 -36.73
C ALA A 360 -3.88 22.02 -36.04
N ARG A 361 -3.45 23.05 -36.77
CA ARG A 361 -2.65 24.16 -36.20
C ARG A 361 -3.44 24.98 -35.20
N THR A 362 -4.67 25.37 -35.55
CA THR A 362 -5.54 26.13 -34.64
C THR A 362 -5.85 25.34 -33.35
N GLN A 363 -5.97 24.01 -33.44
CA GLN A 363 -6.18 23.18 -32.27
C GLN A 363 -4.92 23.12 -31.37
N ASP A 364 -3.73 23.00 -31.96
CA ASP A 364 -2.45 23.00 -31.25
C ASP A 364 -2.16 24.35 -30.57
N GLU A 365 -2.47 25.47 -31.23
CA GLU A 365 -2.41 26.82 -30.65
C GLU A 365 -3.41 27.00 -29.49
N ALA A 366 -4.66 26.54 -29.66
CA ALA A 366 -5.66 26.60 -28.59
C ALA A 366 -5.23 25.76 -27.37
N GLU A 367 -4.69 24.58 -27.59
CA GLU A 367 -4.20 23.69 -26.53
C GLU A 367 -3.00 24.31 -25.79
N LEU A 368 -2.06 24.94 -26.51
CA LEU A 368 -0.96 25.70 -25.92
C LEU A 368 -1.46 26.78 -24.93
N ILE A 369 -2.42 27.60 -25.37
CA ILE A 369 -2.99 28.69 -24.55
C ILE A 369 -3.66 28.10 -23.30
N GLU A 370 -4.50 27.08 -23.47
CA GLU A 370 -5.23 26.45 -22.37
C GLU A 370 -4.26 25.83 -21.34
N VAL A 371 -3.20 25.18 -21.81
CA VAL A 371 -2.19 24.58 -20.94
C VAL A 371 -1.44 25.66 -20.15
N GLU A 372 -1.06 26.77 -20.77
CA GLU A 372 -0.39 27.88 -20.10
C GLU A 372 -1.28 28.53 -19.02
N LEU A 373 -2.56 28.74 -19.32
CA LEU A 373 -3.54 29.28 -18.36
C LEU A 373 -3.69 28.40 -17.12
N VAL A 374 -3.70 27.08 -17.32
CA VAL A 374 -3.86 26.05 -16.29
C VAL A 374 -2.59 25.86 -15.48
N SER A 375 -1.42 25.87 -16.11
CA SER A 375 -0.14 25.55 -15.48
C SER A 375 0.36 26.65 -14.55
N CYS A 376 0.10 27.91 -14.90
CA CYS A 376 0.44 29.07 -14.07
C CYS A 376 -0.65 29.35 -13.04
N TYR A 377 -1.93 29.43 -13.47
CA TYR A 377 -3.12 29.70 -12.66
C TYR A 377 -2.83 30.62 -11.45
N PRO A 378 -2.54 31.93 -11.60
CA PRO A 378 -1.89 32.76 -10.57
C PRO A 378 -2.77 33.07 -9.35
N ARG A 379 -2.16 33.31 -8.17
CA ARG A 379 -2.89 33.54 -6.90
C ARG A 379 -3.74 34.79 -6.94
N SER A 380 -3.27 35.83 -7.62
CA SER A 380 -3.98 37.09 -7.79
C SER A 380 -5.27 36.96 -8.62
N MET A 381 -5.46 35.84 -9.32
CA MET A 381 -6.72 35.54 -9.99
C MET A 381 -7.82 35.11 -8.99
N VAL A 382 -7.45 34.61 -7.80
CA VAL A 382 -8.44 34.26 -6.76
C VAL A 382 -9.06 35.55 -6.22
N GLY A 383 -10.34 35.75 -6.51
CA GLY A 383 -11.08 36.98 -6.18
C GLY A 383 -11.24 37.96 -7.35
N ASN A 384 -10.67 37.67 -8.52
CA ASN A 384 -10.99 38.36 -9.77
C ASN A 384 -12.02 37.53 -10.57
N ASP A 385 -13.30 37.81 -10.35
CA ASP A 385 -14.41 37.06 -10.95
C ASP A 385 -14.41 37.11 -12.49
N TYR A 386 -13.98 38.24 -13.07
CA TYR A 386 -13.92 38.41 -14.52
C TYR A 386 -12.87 37.51 -15.17
N LEU A 387 -11.60 37.61 -14.74
CA LEU A 387 -10.52 36.78 -15.29
C LEU A 387 -10.74 35.30 -14.98
N ALA A 388 -11.23 34.98 -13.78
CA ALA A 388 -11.58 33.60 -13.44
C ALA A 388 -12.66 33.05 -14.37
N ALA A 389 -13.70 33.82 -14.71
CA ALA A 389 -14.75 33.41 -15.66
C ALA A 389 -14.19 33.23 -17.07
N VAL A 390 -13.41 34.20 -17.58
CA VAL A 390 -12.80 34.13 -18.93
C VAL A 390 -11.90 32.90 -19.07
N VAL A 391 -11.00 32.68 -18.11
CA VAL A 391 -10.10 31.52 -18.13
C VAL A 391 -10.88 30.22 -18.01
N THR A 392 -11.91 30.18 -17.16
CA THR A 392 -12.78 29.01 -17.01
C THR A 392 -13.53 28.69 -18.29
N ASP A 393 -14.16 29.68 -18.93
CA ASP A 393 -14.91 29.51 -20.17
C ASP A 393 -13.99 29.10 -21.32
N ARG A 394 -12.79 29.69 -21.41
CA ARG A 394 -11.80 29.33 -22.43
C ARG A 394 -11.36 27.88 -22.28
N VAL A 395 -10.94 27.47 -21.09
CA VAL A 395 -10.39 26.12 -20.86
C VAL A 395 -11.48 25.05 -20.91
N LEU A 396 -12.62 25.26 -20.25
CA LEU A 396 -13.71 24.27 -20.22
C LEU A 396 -14.57 24.27 -21.50
N GLY A 397 -14.46 25.32 -22.32
CA GLY A 397 -15.07 25.44 -23.64
C GLY A 397 -14.26 24.77 -24.76
N SER A 398 -13.10 24.19 -24.44
CA SER A 398 -12.27 23.46 -25.41
C SER A 398 -13.06 22.41 -26.17
N SER A 399 -12.81 22.31 -27.48
CA SER A 399 -13.43 21.34 -28.37
C SER A 399 -12.87 19.91 -28.19
N THR A 400 -11.79 19.77 -27.43
CA THR A 400 -11.08 18.50 -27.27
C THR A 400 -11.96 17.45 -26.58
N ARG A 401 -11.98 16.25 -27.18
CA ARG A 401 -12.62 15.06 -26.60
C ARG A 401 -11.60 14.08 -26.02
N SER A 402 -10.32 14.42 -26.10
CA SER A 402 -9.23 13.55 -25.66
C SER A 402 -9.15 13.54 -24.14
N PRO A 403 -9.36 12.38 -23.48
CA PRO A 403 -9.17 12.28 -22.04
C PRO A 403 -7.70 12.49 -21.64
N ALA A 404 -6.75 12.20 -22.54
CA ALA A 404 -5.34 12.49 -22.32
C ALA A 404 -5.06 13.98 -22.18
N ALA A 405 -5.64 14.79 -23.06
CA ALA A 405 -5.51 16.24 -23.01
C ALA A 405 -6.11 16.81 -21.71
N TRP A 406 -7.29 16.34 -21.28
CA TRP A 406 -7.89 16.77 -20.02
C TRP A 406 -7.06 16.35 -18.80
N TYR A 407 -6.49 15.13 -18.82
CA TYR A 407 -5.63 14.64 -17.76
C TYR A 407 -4.30 15.40 -17.68
N GLU A 408 -3.74 15.79 -18.82
CA GLU A 408 -2.53 16.61 -18.88
C GLU A 408 -2.77 17.98 -18.25
N ARG A 409 -3.87 18.67 -18.60
CA ARG A 409 -4.26 19.93 -17.94
C ARG A 409 -4.38 19.75 -16.42
N LEU A 410 -5.11 18.73 -15.95
CA LEU A 410 -5.21 18.42 -14.51
C LEU A 410 -3.85 18.16 -13.84
N SER A 411 -2.92 17.56 -14.57
CA SER A 411 -1.57 17.24 -14.08
C SER A 411 -0.69 18.48 -13.90
N GLN A 412 -1.01 19.59 -14.58
CA GLN A 412 -0.23 20.82 -14.55
C GLN A 412 -0.76 21.86 -13.55
N ILE A 413 -1.95 21.66 -12.99
CA ILE A 413 -2.55 22.56 -12.00
C ILE A 413 -1.57 22.81 -10.82
N PRO A 414 -1.31 24.06 -10.39
CA PRO A 414 -0.50 24.32 -9.21
C PRO A 414 -1.03 23.67 -7.92
N ARG A 415 -0.14 23.24 -7.01
CA ARG A 415 -0.51 22.60 -5.74
C ARG A 415 -1.41 23.44 -4.84
N TRP A 416 -1.27 24.76 -4.89
CA TRP A 416 -2.04 25.67 -4.05
C TRP A 416 -3.45 25.93 -4.62
N ALA A 417 -3.70 25.64 -5.90
CA ALA A 417 -4.96 25.98 -6.55
C ALA A 417 -6.14 25.25 -5.89
N PRO A 418 -7.20 25.99 -5.51
CA PRO A 418 -8.37 25.40 -4.86
C PRO A 418 -9.13 24.49 -5.82
N VAL A 419 -9.65 23.38 -5.31
CA VAL A 419 -10.45 22.42 -6.09
C VAL A 419 -11.89 22.93 -6.18
N SER A 420 -12.07 24.03 -6.91
CA SER A 420 -13.33 24.72 -7.17
C SER A 420 -13.27 25.45 -8.51
N GLY A 421 -14.40 25.89 -9.07
CA GLY A 421 -14.43 26.63 -10.33
C GLY A 421 -13.78 25.85 -11.47
N LEU A 422 -12.73 26.41 -12.08
CA LEU A 422 -11.96 25.79 -13.17
C LEU A 422 -11.52 24.35 -12.84
N VAL A 423 -10.92 24.12 -11.67
CA VAL A 423 -10.36 22.80 -11.32
C VAL A 423 -11.47 21.75 -11.19
N SER A 424 -12.61 22.13 -10.61
CA SER A 424 -13.80 21.26 -10.53
C SER A 424 -14.31 20.92 -11.93
N GLY A 425 -14.43 21.92 -12.81
CA GLY A 425 -14.86 21.70 -14.19
C GLY A 425 -13.89 20.84 -15.00
N LEU A 426 -12.58 20.96 -14.77
CA LEU A 426 -11.56 20.10 -15.38
C LEU A 426 -11.71 18.65 -14.93
N CYS A 427 -11.94 18.40 -13.64
CA CYS A 427 -12.22 17.06 -13.12
C CYS A 427 -13.46 16.45 -13.77
N GLU A 428 -14.53 17.23 -13.93
CA GLU A 428 -15.78 16.79 -14.56
C GLU A 428 -15.59 16.48 -16.05
N ARG A 429 -14.95 17.38 -16.80
CA ARG A 429 -14.63 17.19 -18.23
C ARG A 429 -13.72 15.98 -18.45
N TYR A 430 -12.70 15.83 -17.61
CA TYR A 430 -11.81 14.67 -17.65
C TYR A 430 -12.59 13.38 -17.42
N LEU A 431 -13.42 13.31 -16.37
CA LEU A 431 -14.15 12.09 -16.04
C LEU A 431 -15.16 11.74 -17.14
N ASP A 432 -15.90 12.71 -17.67
CA ASP A 432 -16.82 12.49 -18.79
C ASP A 432 -16.09 12.00 -20.05
N ALA A 433 -14.96 12.61 -20.41
CA ALA A 433 -14.15 12.17 -21.55
C ALA A 433 -13.57 10.77 -21.33
N ALA A 434 -13.01 10.50 -20.14
CA ALA A 434 -12.46 9.20 -19.78
C ALA A 434 -13.54 8.11 -19.85
N CYS A 435 -14.70 8.35 -19.25
CA CYS A 435 -15.84 7.42 -19.26
C CYS A 435 -16.43 7.14 -20.65
N ARG A 436 -16.11 7.96 -21.66
CA ARG A 436 -16.51 7.75 -23.05
C ARG A 436 -15.46 7.00 -23.88
N GLU A 437 -14.23 6.85 -23.39
CA GLU A 437 -13.15 6.21 -24.13
C GLU A 437 -12.68 4.91 -23.46
N VAL A 438 -13.18 3.78 -23.98
CA VAL A 438 -12.94 2.45 -23.39
C VAL A 438 -11.44 2.11 -23.29
N ARG A 439 -10.64 2.45 -24.31
CA ARG A 439 -9.20 2.17 -24.31
C ARG A 439 -8.47 2.92 -23.19
N TRP A 440 -8.85 4.17 -22.94
CA TRP A 440 -8.28 5.01 -21.90
C TRP A 440 -8.55 4.49 -20.49
N LEU A 441 -9.77 3.99 -20.24
CA LEU A 441 -10.17 3.44 -18.95
C LEU A 441 -9.63 2.04 -18.69
N THR A 442 -9.40 1.25 -19.73
CA THR A 442 -8.95 -0.15 -19.60
C THR A 442 -7.43 -0.30 -19.65
N ASP A 443 -6.70 0.75 -20.01
CA ASP A 443 -5.24 0.80 -19.95
C ASP A 443 -4.72 1.04 -18.52
N LEU A 444 -4.26 -0.05 -17.90
CA LEU A 444 -3.67 -0.05 -16.56
C LEU A 444 -2.15 0.25 -16.55
N GLU A 445 -1.50 0.29 -17.72
CA GLU A 445 -0.07 0.59 -17.84
C GLU A 445 0.19 2.10 -17.90
N ARG A 446 -0.83 2.89 -18.23
CA ARG A 446 -0.74 4.36 -18.25
C ARG A 446 -0.27 4.94 -16.91
N PRO A 447 0.76 5.81 -16.89
CA PRO A 447 1.24 6.45 -15.66
C PRO A 447 0.16 7.31 -14.99
N VAL A 448 0.35 7.56 -13.69
CA VAL A 448 -0.52 8.44 -12.89
C VAL A 448 0.26 9.67 -12.44
N SER A 449 -0.41 10.81 -12.41
CA SER A 449 0.12 12.09 -11.94
C SER A 449 -0.31 12.33 -10.49
N GLU A 450 0.65 12.64 -9.61
CA GLU A 450 0.36 13.01 -8.21
C GLU A 450 -0.59 14.21 -8.14
N GLN A 451 -0.39 15.18 -9.04
CA GLN A 451 -1.17 16.41 -9.06
C GLN A 451 -2.59 16.19 -9.55
N ALA A 452 -2.78 15.38 -10.61
CA ALA A 452 -4.11 14.99 -11.04
C ALA A 452 -4.83 14.16 -9.96
N ASN A 453 -4.12 13.23 -9.31
CA ASN A 453 -4.67 12.43 -8.22
C ASN A 453 -5.12 13.29 -7.03
N ARG A 454 -4.39 14.36 -6.70
CA ARG A 454 -4.81 15.33 -5.67
C ARG A 454 -6.15 15.96 -6.05
N CYS A 455 -6.25 16.54 -7.24
CA CYS A 455 -7.45 17.21 -7.73
C CYS A 455 -8.64 16.24 -7.76
N LEU A 456 -8.47 15.06 -8.34
CA LEU A 456 -9.53 14.05 -8.47
C LEU A 456 -9.98 13.52 -7.11
N ARG A 457 -9.06 13.26 -6.18
CA ARG A 457 -9.39 12.80 -4.82
C ARG A 457 -10.18 13.83 -4.04
N GLU A 458 -9.72 15.08 -4.03
CA GLU A 458 -10.38 16.16 -3.30
C GLU A 458 -11.78 16.42 -3.89
N TRP A 459 -11.87 16.53 -5.22
CA TRP A 459 -13.12 16.77 -5.94
C TRP A 459 -14.14 15.63 -5.74
N SER A 460 -13.76 14.39 -6.01
CA SER A 460 -14.66 13.22 -5.86
C SER A 460 -15.04 12.93 -4.41
N GLY A 461 -14.27 13.41 -3.43
CA GLY A 461 -14.58 13.30 -2.01
C GLY A 461 -15.75 14.19 -1.57
N MET A 462 -16.01 15.28 -2.31
CA MET A 462 -17.07 16.24 -2.00
C MET A 462 -18.46 15.62 -2.22
N PRO A 463 -19.42 15.77 -1.28
CA PRO A 463 -20.74 15.14 -1.39
C PRO A 463 -21.51 15.48 -2.66
N GLU A 464 -21.37 16.70 -3.17
CA GLU A 464 -22.08 17.22 -4.35
C GLU A 464 -21.65 16.56 -5.67
N HIS A 465 -20.44 16.00 -5.75
CA HIS A 465 -19.92 15.38 -6.97
C HIS A 465 -20.10 13.86 -7.01
N ARG A 466 -20.48 13.23 -5.89
CA ARG A 466 -20.59 11.75 -5.81
C ARG A 466 -21.59 11.18 -6.81
N SER A 467 -22.74 11.82 -7.00
CA SER A 467 -23.74 11.37 -7.97
C SER A 467 -23.27 11.48 -9.42
N ALA A 468 -22.44 12.49 -9.72
CA ALA A 468 -21.85 12.66 -11.05
C ALA A 468 -20.81 11.56 -11.31
N VAL A 469 -19.96 11.26 -10.33
CA VAL A 469 -18.98 10.15 -10.41
C VAL A 469 -19.70 8.82 -10.61
N ASP A 470 -20.72 8.53 -9.79
CA ASP A 470 -21.49 7.29 -9.87
C ASP A 470 -22.17 7.13 -11.24
N ALA A 471 -22.76 8.20 -11.78
CA ALA A 471 -23.40 8.18 -13.09
C ALA A 471 -22.39 7.98 -14.24
N ALA A 472 -21.24 8.65 -14.19
CA ALA A 472 -20.18 8.51 -15.19
C ALA A 472 -19.63 7.07 -15.23
N LEU A 473 -19.42 6.45 -14.05
CA LEU A 473 -18.93 5.07 -13.95
C LEU A 473 -19.97 4.03 -14.37
N ALA A 474 -21.26 4.27 -14.09
CA ALA A 474 -22.33 3.43 -14.60
C ALA A 474 -22.37 3.45 -16.14
N HIS A 475 -22.21 4.64 -16.75
CA HIS A 475 -22.13 4.77 -18.20
C HIS A 475 -20.88 4.10 -18.78
N ALA A 476 -19.73 4.25 -18.12
CA ALA A 476 -18.48 3.60 -18.52
C ALA A 476 -18.62 2.07 -18.52
N LYS A 477 -19.27 1.50 -17.49
CA LYS A 477 -19.57 0.06 -17.42
C LYS A 477 -20.34 -0.43 -18.64
N GLU A 478 -21.46 0.20 -18.95
CA GLU A 478 -22.31 -0.17 -20.10
C GLU A 478 -21.53 -0.13 -21.42
N ARG A 479 -20.68 0.89 -21.60
CA ARG A 479 -19.86 1.04 -22.81
C ARG A 479 -18.76 0.02 -22.93
N VAL A 480 -18.03 -0.25 -21.85
CA VAL A 480 -16.97 -1.26 -21.84
C VAL A 480 -17.57 -2.64 -22.14
N GLU A 481 -18.72 -2.96 -21.55
CA GLU A 481 -19.45 -4.21 -21.83
C GLU A 481 -19.89 -4.32 -23.30
N ALA A 482 -20.24 -3.20 -23.95
CA ALA A 482 -20.62 -3.16 -25.36
C ALA A 482 -19.43 -3.27 -26.33
N GLU A 483 -18.31 -2.60 -26.07
CA GLU A 483 -17.14 -2.55 -26.98
C GLU A 483 -16.15 -3.70 -26.75
N GLN A 484 -15.99 -4.17 -25.52
CA GLN A 484 -15.11 -5.27 -25.13
C GLN A 484 -15.91 -6.32 -24.33
N PRO A 485 -16.71 -7.16 -25.02
CA PRO A 485 -17.54 -8.15 -24.34
C PRO A 485 -16.67 -9.14 -23.57
N GLY A 486 -16.80 -9.11 -22.24
CA GLY A 486 -16.04 -9.88 -21.26
C GLY A 486 -16.30 -9.35 -19.86
N THR A 487 -16.01 -10.14 -18.82
CA THR A 487 -16.35 -9.78 -17.45
C THR A 487 -15.33 -8.86 -16.77
N ALA A 488 -14.06 -8.94 -17.19
CA ALA A 488 -12.96 -8.18 -16.59
C ALA A 488 -12.97 -6.66 -16.88
N GLY A 489 -13.84 -6.19 -17.78
CA GLY A 489 -13.91 -4.78 -18.17
C GLY A 489 -14.25 -3.87 -16.98
N SER A 490 -15.26 -4.24 -16.21
CA SER A 490 -15.70 -3.48 -15.02
C SER A 490 -14.63 -3.44 -13.94
N LEU A 491 -13.92 -4.55 -13.71
CA LEU A 491 -12.76 -4.60 -12.82
C LEU A 491 -11.68 -3.60 -13.25
N ARG A 492 -11.33 -3.54 -14.55
CA ARG A 492 -10.32 -2.60 -15.07
C ARG A 492 -10.74 -1.14 -14.89
N VAL A 493 -12.01 -0.82 -15.15
CA VAL A 493 -12.56 0.53 -14.92
C VAL A 493 -12.40 0.93 -13.45
N LEU A 494 -12.83 0.08 -12.51
CA LEU A 494 -12.68 0.37 -11.08
C LEU A 494 -11.20 0.51 -10.68
N ASP A 495 -10.35 -0.41 -11.14
CA ASP A 495 -8.92 -0.39 -10.86
C ASP A 495 -8.26 0.91 -11.35
N ARG A 496 -8.63 1.38 -12.54
CA ARG A 496 -8.14 2.65 -13.09
C ARG A 496 -8.56 3.85 -12.24
N MET A 497 -9.82 3.92 -11.84
CA MET A 497 -10.32 5.00 -10.98
C MET A 497 -9.63 5.03 -9.62
N LEU A 498 -9.38 3.87 -9.02
CA LEU A 498 -8.68 3.77 -7.75
C LEU A 498 -7.19 4.14 -7.88
N ARG A 499 -6.51 3.81 -9.00
CA ARG A 499 -5.14 4.29 -9.29
C ARG A 499 -5.06 5.80 -9.43
N GLU A 500 -6.14 6.43 -9.87
CA GLU A 500 -6.28 7.89 -10.00
C GLU A 500 -6.85 8.55 -8.74
N HIS A 501 -7.02 7.78 -7.67
CA HIS A 501 -7.55 8.23 -6.38
C HIS A 501 -8.96 8.86 -6.45
N VAL A 502 -9.75 8.47 -7.45
CA VAL A 502 -11.16 8.84 -7.52
C VAL A 502 -11.91 8.11 -6.41
N ASN A 503 -12.61 8.86 -5.56
CA ASN A 503 -13.47 8.32 -4.52
C ASN A 503 -14.76 7.76 -5.15
N VAL A 504 -14.84 6.44 -5.21
CA VAL A 504 -16.01 5.72 -5.73
C VAL A 504 -16.90 5.30 -4.56
N SER A 505 -18.22 5.46 -4.69
CA SER A 505 -19.15 5.04 -3.65
C SER A 505 -19.19 3.51 -3.53
N THR A 506 -19.43 2.99 -2.31
CA THR A 506 -19.56 1.53 -2.08
C THR A 506 -20.62 0.89 -2.99
N ARG A 507 -21.73 1.61 -3.24
CA ARG A 507 -22.80 1.16 -4.13
C ARG A 507 -22.29 0.98 -5.57
N THR A 508 -21.54 1.93 -6.09
CA THR A 508 -21.00 1.84 -7.46
C THR A 508 -19.92 0.78 -7.57
N CYS A 509 -19.07 0.63 -6.55
CA CYS A 509 -18.13 -0.48 -6.49
C CYS A 509 -18.83 -1.84 -6.52
N ASP A 510 -19.90 -2.02 -5.74
CA ASP A 510 -20.71 -3.24 -5.75
C ASP A 510 -21.29 -3.51 -7.14
N VAL A 511 -21.82 -2.49 -7.83
CA VAL A 511 -22.40 -2.63 -9.17
C VAL A 511 -21.34 -2.99 -10.21
N LEU A 512 -20.16 -2.37 -10.16
CA LEU A 512 -19.06 -2.66 -11.07
C LEU A 512 -18.53 -4.09 -10.86
N LEU A 513 -18.34 -4.49 -9.60
CA LEU A 513 -17.72 -5.77 -9.26
C LEU A 513 -18.69 -6.95 -9.24
N GLN A 514 -20.00 -6.74 -9.36
CA GLN A 514 -20.99 -7.82 -9.25
C GLN A 514 -20.75 -8.93 -10.28
N GLY A 515 -20.55 -8.57 -11.55
CA GLY A 515 -20.30 -9.55 -12.62
C GLY A 515 -18.98 -10.30 -12.43
N ASP A 516 -17.94 -9.61 -11.96
CA ASP A 516 -16.65 -10.21 -11.63
C ASP A 516 -16.76 -11.18 -10.45
N ALA A 517 -17.50 -10.80 -9.40
CA ALA A 517 -17.73 -11.64 -8.23
C ALA A 517 -18.52 -12.91 -8.58
N ASP A 518 -19.51 -12.80 -9.48
CA ASP A 518 -20.28 -13.94 -9.96
C ASP A 518 -19.39 -14.95 -10.72
N MET A 519 -18.39 -14.47 -11.48
CA MET A 519 -17.40 -15.32 -12.17
C MET A 519 -16.32 -15.89 -11.23
N MET A 520 -16.21 -15.37 -10.01
CA MET A 520 -15.35 -15.92 -8.96
C MET A 520 -16.07 -16.99 -8.13
N GLN A 521 -17.36 -17.25 -8.34
CA GLN A 521 -18.10 -18.29 -7.62
C GLN A 521 -17.79 -19.70 -8.15
N PRO A 522 -18.05 -20.77 -7.35
CA PRO A 522 -17.76 -22.15 -7.74
C PRO A 522 -18.37 -22.59 -9.08
N ALA A 523 -19.51 -22.01 -9.46
CA ALA A 523 -20.21 -22.33 -10.70
C ALA A 523 -19.44 -21.92 -11.97
N ALA A 524 -18.52 -20.96 -11.87
CA ALA A 524 -17.74 -20.42 -12.97
C ALA A 524 -16.29 -20.95 -13.03
N ASN A 525 -15.93 -21.91 -12.16
CA ASN A 525 -14.59 -22.49 -12.10
C ASN A 525 -14.13 -23.02 -13.48
N GLY A 526 -13.00 -22.54 -13.96
CA GLY A 526 -12.39 -22.94 -15.25
C GLY A 526 -13.01 -22.26 -16.48
N SER A 527 -13.98 -21.36 -16.30
CA SER A 527 -14.54 -20.55 -17.38
C SER A 527 -13.47 -19.67 -18.04
N ARG A 528 -13.79 -19.15 -19.24
CA ARG A 528 -12.90 -18.23 -19.94
C ARG A 528 -12.89 -16.87 -19.22
N GLU A 529 -14.07 -16.43 -18.81
CA GLU A 529 -14.36 -15.19 -18.12
C GLU A 529 -13.56 -15.09 -16.80
N GLN A 530 -13.57 -16.16 -15.99
CA GLN A 530 -12.76 -16.23 -14.78
C GLN A 530 -11.25 -16.05 -15.08
N ARG A 531 -10.73 -16.72 -16.12
CA ARG A 531 -9.32 -16.58 -16.51
C ARG A 531 -8.97 -15.16 -16.98
N GLU A 532 -9.89 -14.48 -17.66
CA GLU A 532 -9.70 -13.09 -18.07
C GLU A 532 -9.61 -12.15 -16.86
N ILE A 533 -10.41 -12.38 -15.81
CA ILE A 533 -10.36 -11.60 -14.57
C ILE A 533 -9.04 -11.86 -13.81
N LEU A 534 -8.65 -13.13 -13.66
CA LEU A 534 -7.41 -13.51 -12.97
C LEU A 534 -6.14 -12.95 -13.66
N ALA A 535 -6.22 -12.67 -14.97
CA ALA A 535 -5.14 -12.04 -15.74
C ALA A 535 -5.05 -10.51 -15.54
N VAL A 536 -6.02 -9.87 -14.89
CA VAL A 536 -5.95 -8.41 -14.64
C VAL A 536 -4.91 -8.12 -13.54
N PRO A 537 -3.92 -7.24 -13.80
CA PRO A 537 -2.92 -6.84 -12.82
C PRO A 537 -3.49 -5.78 -11.84
N ALA A 538 -4.57 -6.13 -11.15
CA ALA A 538 -5.29 -5.24 -10.25
C ALA A 538 -4.47 -4.88 -9.00
N ILE A 539 -4.62 -3.64 -8.50
CA ILE A 539 -3.97 -3.21 -7.26
C ILE A 539 -4.58 -3.92 -6.03
N SER A 540 -3.86 -3.89 -4.90
CA SER A 540 -4.31 -4.56 -3.66
C SER A 540 -5.70 -4.13 -3.21
N LEU A 541 -6.02 -2.83 -3.34
CA LEU A 541 -7.32 -2.28 -2.95
C LEU A 541 -8.46 -2.86 -3.80
N THR A 542 -8.34 -2.87 -5.13
CA THR A 542 -9.35 -3.44 -6.04
C THR A 542 -9.59 -4.91 -5.75
N ARG A 543 -8.51 -5.70 -5.58
CA ARG A 543 -8.61 -7.12 -5.20
C ARG A 543 -9.30 -7.31 -3.85
N SER A 544 -8.97 -6.46 -2.88
CA SER A 544 -9.60 -6.47 -1.56
C SER A 544 -11.12 -6.25 -1.67
N MET A 545 -11.56 -5.29 -2.47
CA MET A 545 -12.99 -5.00 -2.66
C MET A 545 -13.72 -6.14 -3.37
N LEU A 546 -13.10 -6.75 -4.39
CA LEU A 546 -13.67 -7.93 -5.06
C LEU A 546 -13.73 -9.13 -4.08
N ALA A 547 -12.69 -9.33 -3.27
CA ALA A 547 -12.67 -10.39 -2.25
C ALA A 547 -13.74 -10.19 -1.17
N ASP A 548 -14.02 -8.95 -0.77
CA ASP A 548 -15.12 -8.64 0.14
C ASP A 548 -16.47 -8.99 -0.49
N ARG A 549 -16.68 -8.68 -1.77
CA ARG A 549 -17.89 -9.03 -2.52
C ARG A 549 -18.08 -10.55 -2.66
N VAL A 550 -17.02 -11.27 -3.04
CA VAL A 550 -17.03 -12.73 -3.16
C VAL A 550 -17.30 -13.38 -1.81
N ASN A 551 -16.65 -12.91 -0.73
CA ASN A 551 -16.90 -13.41 0.61
C ASN A 551 -18.36 -13.19 1.03
N TRP A 552 -18.92 -12.00 0.78
CA TRP A 552 -20.32 -11.70 1.08
C TRP A 552 -21.30 -12.61 0.33
N GLN A 553 -21.06 -12.89 -0.95
CA GLN A 553 -21.88 -13.84 -1.72
C GLN A 553 -21.80 -15.26 -1.15
N LEU A 554 -20.60 -15.72 -0.78
CA LEU A 554 -20.42 -17.02 -0.13
C LEU A 554 -21.10 -17.09 1.25
N ASP A 555 -21.08 -16.01 2.03
CA ASP A 555 -21.82 -15.91 3.29
C ASP A 555 -23.34 -15.94 3.03
N SER A 556 -23.83 -15.26 1.99
CA SER A 556 -25.25 -15.28 1.62
C SER A 556 -25.71 -16.69 1.20
N GLU A 557 -24.88 -17.42 0.43
CA GLU A 557 -25.18 -18.81 0.08
C GLU A 557 -25.23 -19.73 1.29
N GLU A 558 -24.42 -19.48 2.32
CA GLU A 558 -24.44 -20.26 3.56
C GLU A 558 -25.81 -20.19 4.26
N HIS A 559 -26.40 -19.01 4.30
CA HIS A 559 -27.72 -18.76 4.90
C HIS A 559 -28.87 -19.41 4.11
N SER A 560 -28.64 -19.83 2.86
CA SER A 560 -29.63 -20.58 2.07
C SER A 560 -29.85 -22.02 2.56
N GLY A 561 -28.95 -22.54 3.41
CA GLY A 561 -29.02 -23.90 3.95
C GLY A 561 -28.58 -25.00 2.97
N ARG A 562 -28.09 -24.64 1.78
CA ARG A 562 -27.59 -25.60 0.78
C ARG A 562 -26.25 -26.20 1.22
N LEU A 563 -26.14 -27.53 1.11
CA LEU A 563 -24.89 -28.24 1.40
C LEU A 563 -23.81 -27.86 0.37
N ARG A 564 -22.67 -27.35 0.85
CA ARG A 564 -21.48 -27.03 0.03
C ARG A 564 -20.34 -28.02 0.26
N VAL A 565 -19.51 -28.22 -0.76
CA VAL A 565 -18.28 -29.02 -0.65
C VAL A 565 -17.08 -28.07 -0.62
N LEU A 566 -16.31 -28.08 0.47
CA LEU A 566 -15.17 -27.18 0.69
C LEU A 566 -13.82 -27.91 0.55
N PRO A 567 -12.79 -27.29 -0.07
CA PRO A 567 -12.84 -26.02 -0.81
C PRO A 567 -13.78 -26.09 -2.03
N SER A 568 -14.46 -24.98 -2.31
CA SER A 568 -15.40 -24.86 -3.44
C SER A 568 -14.85 -23.98 -4.57
N LEU A 569 -14.03 -22.99 -4.22
CA LEU A 569 -13.29 -22.15 -5.16
C LEU A 569 -12.04 -22.86 -5.68
N SER A 570 -11.62 -22.53 -6.90
CA SER A 570 -10.36 -23.04 -7.44
C SER A 570 -9.15 -22.45 -6.71
N PRO A 571 -7.99 -23.15 -6.71
CA PRO A 571 -6.76 -22.63 -6.11
C PRO A 571 -6.34 -21.28 -6.70
N GLU A 572 -6.46 -21.10 -8.01
CA GLU A 572 -6.06 -19.88 -8.72
C GLU A 572 -6.89 -18.67 -8.27
N VAL A 573 -8.19 -18.85 -8.05
CA VAL A 573 -9.08 -17.80 -7.52
C VAL A 573 -8.69 -17.44 -6.10
N LEU A 574 -8.47 -18.43 -5.24
CA LEU A 574 -8.09 -18.21 -3.84
C LEU A 574 -6.74 -17.50 -3.73
N ASP A 575 -5.77 -17.88 -4.57
CA ASP A 575 -4.46 -17.26 -4.61
C ASP A 575 -4.56 -15.81 -5.09
N TRP A 576 -5.34 -15.53 -6.14
CA TRP A 576 -5.53 -14.16 -6.65
C TRP A 576 -6.26 -13.25 -5.64
N LEU A 577 -7.31 -13.73 -4.99
CA LEU A 577 -8.06 -12.96 -3.98
C LEU A 577 -7.27 -12.71 -2.69
N SER A 578 -6.29 -13.57 -2.39
CA SER A 578 -5.45 -13.48 -1.18
C SER A 578 -4.09 -12.82 -1.45
N GLN A 579 -3.78 -12.48 -2.70
CA GLN A 579 -2.51 -11.86 -3.04
C GLN A 579 -2.43 -10.45 -2.44
N ASP A 580 -1.36 -10.19 -1.69
CA ASP A 580 -1.08 -8.95 -0.96
C ASP A 580 -2.16 -8.51 0.05
N ASN A 581 -3.12 -9.39 0.36
CA ASN A 581 -4.22 -9.14 1.29
C ASN A 581 -4.38 -10.32 2.26
N GLU A 582 -4.30 -10.09 3.57
CA GLU A 582 -4.56 -11.15 4.53
C GLU A 582 -6.05 -11.50 4.59
N PRO A 583 -6.45 -12.78 4.43
CA PRO A 583 -7.87 -13.15 4.41
C PRO A 583 -8.54 -13.13 5.79
N GLY A 584 -7.83 -12.78 6.87
CA GLY A 584 -8.26 -13.04 8.25
C GLY A 584 -9.66 -12.51 8.63
N ASN A 585 -10.14 -11.45 7.98
CA ASN A 585 -11.48 -10.90 8.18
C ASN A 585 -12.56 -11.48 7.24
N ARG A 586 -12.16 -12.17 6.17
CA ARG A 586 -13.03 -12.80 5.16
C ARG A 586 -13.19 -14.28 5.46
N VAL A 587 -14.15 -14.60 6.33
CA VAL A 587 -14.31 -15.94 6.92
C VAL A 587 -14.37 -17.06 5.88
N GLN A 588 -15.15 -16.89 4.80
CA GLN A 588 -15.34 -17.93 3.78
C GLN A 588 -14.07 -18.15 2.95
N ILE A 589 -13.39 -17.06 2.60
CA ILE A 589 -12.15 -17.13 1.81
C ILE A 589 -11.02 -17.72 2.66
N GLU A 590 -10.86 -17.27 3.90
CA GLU A 590 -9.83 -17.78 4.83
C GLU A 590 -9.96 -19.29 5.07
N ALA A 591 -11.19 -19.78 5.29
CA ALA A 591 -11.45 -21.19 5.43
C ALA A 591 -11.02 -21.96 4.17
N GLN A 592 -11.40 -21.50 2.99
CA GLN A 592 -11.06 -22.17 1.74
C GLN A 592 -9.56 -22.13 1.43
N VAL A 593 -8.86 -21.01 1.67
CA VAL A 593 -7.41 -20.91 1.55
C VAL A 593 -6.71 -21.91 2.47
N ALA A 594 -7.10 -21.98 3.73
CA ALA A 594 -6.50 -22.90 4.70
C ALA A 594 -6.72 -24.36 4.31
N LEU A 595 -7.92 -24.71 3.82
CA LEU A 595 -8.24 -26.07 3.36
C LEU A 595 -7.51 -26.45 2.07
N THR A 596 -7.38 -25.52 1.10
CA THR A 596 -6.63 -25.75 -0.15
C THR A 596 -5.15 -25.99 0.14
N ARG A 597 -4.53 -25.19 1.02
CA ARG A 597 -3.15 -25.40 1.46
C ARG A 597 -2.97 -26.72 2.19
N LEU A 598 -3.94 -27.12 3.01
CA LEU A 598 -3.92 -28.40 3.70
C LEU A 598 -4.00 -29.57 2.72
N ALA A 599 -4.88 -29.49 1.71
CA ALA A 599 -5.02 -30.48 0.65
C ALA A 599 -3.74 -30.64 -0.18
N ALA A 600 -3.00 -29.55 -0.40
CA ALA A 600 -1.70 -29.54 -1.07
C ALA A 600 -0.53 -30.03 -0.19
N GLY A 601 -0.79 -30.46 1.05
CA GLY A 601 0.22 -31.01 1.97
C GLY A 601 0.79 -30.01 2.99
N GLY A 602 0.30 -28.77 3.05
CA GLY A 602 0.72 -27.75 4.01
C GLY A 602 0.54 -28.16 5.47
N ASN A 603 1.44 -27.72 6.36
CA ASN A 603 1.55 -28.19 7.75
C ASN A 603 0.64 -27.52 8.79
N ASP A 604 -0.06 -26.43 8.43
CA ASP A 604 -0.84 -25.64 9.38
C ASP A 604 -2.29 -26.14 9.53
N VAL A 605 -2.41 -27.34 10.12
CA VAL A 605 -3.72 -27.96 10.40
C VAL A 605 -4.53 -27.13 11.40
N GLY A 606 -3.85 -26.46 12.34
CA GLY A 606 -4.50 -25.64 13.38
C GLY A 606 -5.23 -24.44 12.79
N ARG A 607 -4.65 -23.76 11.80
CA ARG A 607 -5.31 -22.68 11.06
C ARG A 607 -6.57 -23.17 10.34
N ALA A 608 -6.50 -24.32 9.66
CA ALA A 608 -7.67 -24.89 8.99
C ALA A 608 -8.83 -25.17 9.97
N CYS A 609 -8.55 -25.78 11.12
CA CYS A 609 -9.59 -26.04 12.13
C CYS A 609 -10.20 -24.74 12.70
N ARG A 610 -9.38 -23.72 13.00
CA ARG A 610 -9.86 -22.42 13.49
C ARG A 610 -10.65 -21.64 12.45
N ALA A 611 -10.27 -21.74 11.17
CA ALA A 611 -11.00 -21.09 10.09
C ALA A 611 -12.38 -21.76 9.89
N LEU A 612 -12.44 -23.09 9.97
CA LEU A 612 -13.70 -23.84 9.93
C LEU A 612 -14.63 -23.50 11.10
N GLU A 613 -14.09 -23.27 12.31
CA GLU A 613 -14.87 -22.92 13.51
C GLU A 613 -15.76 -21.68 13.31
N ARG A 614 -15.32 -20.75 12.46
CA ARG A 614 -16.00 -19.48 12.19
C ARG A 614 -17.15 -19.62 11.18
N LEU A 615 -17.31 -20.78 10.54
CA LEU A 615 -18.40 -21.05 9.59
C LEU A 615 -19.68 -21.46 10.33
N GLY A 616 -20.84 -20.97 9.88
CA GLY A 616 -22.14 -21.17 10.53
C GLY A 616 -23.05 -22.23 9.89
N GLY A 617 -22.87 -22.53 8.61
CA GLY A 617 -23.75 -23.35 7.78
C GLY A 617 -23.29 -24.80 7.61
N LEU A 618 -24.10 -25.57 6.86
CA LEU A 618 -23.86 -27.00 6.60
C LEU A 618 -22.90 -27.19 5.43
N PHE A 619 -21.82 -27.94 5.64
CA PHE A 619 -20.84 -28.23 4.60
C PHE A 619 -20.24 -29.64 4.74
N ARG A 620 -19.67 -30.11 3.63
CA ARG A 620 -18.88 -31.33 3.51
C ARG A 620 -17.47 -30.96 3.08
N LEU A 621 -16.46 -31.68 3.55
CA LEU A 621 -15.08 -31.45 3.13
C LEU A 621 -14.72 -32.36 1.95
N GLN A 622 -13.84 -31.89 1.07
CA GLN A 622 -13.28 -32.74 0.02
C GLN A 622 -12.51 -33.94 0.63
N PRO A 623 -12.49 -35.12 -0.01
CA PRO A 623 -11.86 -36.33 0.54
C PRO A 623 -10.37 -36.18 0.89
N THR A 624 -9.63 -35.39 0.12
CA THR A 624 -8.20 -35.08 0.36
C THR A 624 -8.02 -34.31 1.67
N VAL A 625 -8.89 -33.35 1.96
CA VAL A 625 -8.90 -32.57 3.20
C VAL A 625 -9.30 -33.43 4.39
N VAL A 626 -10.35 -34.26 4.24
CA VAL A 626 -10.76 -35.21 5.27
C VAL A 626 -9.59 -36.12 5.65
N THR A 627 -8.93 -36.69 4.64
CA THR A 627 -7.75 -37.55 4.84
C THR A 627 -6.63 -36.80 5.57
N ALA A 628 -6.31 -35.58 5.14
CA ALA A 628 -5.26 -34.77 5.75
C ALA A 628 -5.57 -34.41 7.22
N LEU A 629 -6.80 -34.00 7.53
CA LEU A 629 -7.24 -33.72 8.90
C LEU A 629 -7.17 -34.97 9.77
N SER A 630 -7.74 -36.07 9.30
CA SER A 630 -7.73 -37.37 9.96
C SER A 630 -6.32 -37.89 10.27
N GLN A 631 -5.34 -37.63 9.39
CA GLN A 631 -3.95 -38.10 9.55
C GLN A 631 -3.05 -37.16 10.36
N ARG A 632 -3.37 -35.86 10.44
CA ARG A 632 -2.42 -34.85 10.95
C ARG A 632 -2.97 -33.97 12.08
N ALA A 633 -4.30 -33.85 12.23
CA ALA A 633 -4.88 -33.02 13.28
C ALA A 633 -4.64 -33.65 14.66
N THR A 634 -4.39 -32.82 15.67
CA THR A 634 -4.28 -33.22 17.08
C THR A 634 -5.63 -33.10 17.77
N PRO A 635 -5.86 -33.77 18.93
CA PRO A 635 -7.11 -33.63 19.67
C PRO A 635 -7.49 -32.17 19.97
N ASP A 636 -6.53 -31.31 20.32
CA ASP A 636 -6.78 -29.89 20.59
C ASP A 636 -7.19 -29.11 19.34
N MET A 637 -6.81 -29.54 18.14
CA MET A 637 -7.20 -28.87 16.90
C MET A 637 -8.64 -29.22 16.52
N VAL A 638 -9.02 -30.50 16.64
CA VAL A 638 -10.35 -30.97 16.22
C VAL A 638 -11.47 -30.48 17.14
N GLN A 639 -11.17 -29.98 18.35
CA GLN A 639 -12.17 -29.33 19.20
C GLN A 639 -12.82 -28.09 18.54
N HIS A 640 -12.10 -27.46 17.60
CA HIS A 640 -12.56 -26.31 16.82
C HIS A 640 -13.34 -26.71 15.57
N LEU A 641 -13.41 -28.01 15.24
CA LEU A 641 -14.17 -28.47 14.08
C LEU A 641 -15.68 -28.34 14.37
N PRO A 642 -16.45 -27.58 13.56
CA PRO A 642 -17.86 -27.36 13.84
C PRO A 642 -18.68 -28.63 13.57
N HIS A 643 -19.76 -28.81 14.35
CA HIS A 643 -20.67 -29.95 14.19
C HIS A 643 -21.53 -29.87 12.91
N SER A 644 -21.55 -28.71 12.23
CA SER A 644 -22.19 -28.55 10.92
C SER A 644 -21.41 -29.21 9.77
N CYS A 645 -20.16 -29.61 10.01
CA CYS A 645 -19.36 -30.40 9.08
C CYS A 645 -19.88 -31.84 9.02
N GLN A 646 -20.31 -32.31 7.84
CA GLN A 646 -20.79 -33.69 7.68
C GLN A 646 -19.72 -34.76 8.00
N ASN A 647 -18.45 -34.46 7.74
CA ASN A 647 -17.33 -35.35 8.04
C ASN A 647 -16.85 -35.24 9.50
N PHE A 648 -17.54 -34.47 10.36
CA PHE A 648 -17.15 -34.29 11.76
C PHE A 648 -16.92 -35.64 12.46
N HIS A 649 -17.87 -36.56 12.32
CA HIS A 649 -17.80 -37.84 13.02
C HIS A 649 -16.64 -38.71 12.54
N GLU A 650 -16.34 -38.70 11.25
CA GLU A 650 -15.22 -39.42 10.64
C GLU A 650 -13.87 -38.88 11.15
N ILE A 651 -13.67 -37.57 11.05
CA ILE A 651 -12.41 -36.91 11.45
C ILE A 651 -12.19 -37.01 12.97
N PHE A 652 -13.22 -36.73 13.76
CA PHE A 652 -13.11 -36.73 15.21
C PHE A 652 -12.81 -38.13 15.77
N THR A 653 -13.48 -39.14 15.23
CA THR A 653 -13.27 -40.55 15.65
C THR A 653 -11.86 -41.01 15.30
N GLU A 654 -11.39 -40.73 14.08
CA GLU A 654 -10.03 -41.11 13.65
C GLU A 654 -8.95 -40.45 14.50
N VAL A 655 -9.09 -39.15 14.79
CA VAL A 655 -8.09 -38.40 15.56
C VAL A 655 -8.02 -38.89 17.02
N LEU A 656 -9.16 -39.16 17.65
CA LEU A 656 -9.18 -39.74 19.00
C LEU A 656 -8.59 -41.16 19.01
N ALA A 657 -8.92 -41.99 18.03
CA ALA A 657 -8.40 -43.37 17.95
C ALA A 657 -6.88 -43.40 17.73
N ARG A 658 -6.36 -42.49 16.88
CA ARG A 658 -4.93 -42.41 16.56
C ARG A 658 -4.10 -41.80 17.70
N SER A 659 -4.64 -40.80 18.41
CA SER A 659 -3.94 -40.06 19.47
C SER A 659 -4.47 -40.38 20.87
N TYR A 660 -4.97 -41.62 21.05
CA TYR A 660 -5.61 -42.08 22.27
C TYR A 660 -4.67 -42.06 23.49
N ASP A 661 -3.36 -42.06 23.30
CA ASP A 661 -2.34 -42.05 24.35
C ASP A 661 -1.88 -40.63 24.76
N SER A 662 -2.26 -39.61 23.99
CA SER A 662 -1.81 -38.23 24.20
C SER A 662 -2.38 -37.59 25.48
N LYS A 663 -1.69 -36.57 26.01
CA LYS A 663 -2.08 -35.90 27.26
C LYS A 663 -3.41 -35.14 27.17
N ASN A 664 -3.76 -34.61 26.00
CA ASN A 664 -4.90 -33.70 25.83
C ASN A 664 -6.18 -34.38 25.32
N VAL A 665 -6.07 -35.62 24.84
CA VAL A 665 -7.23 -36.39 24.33
C VAL A 665 -8.32 -36.57 25.38
N ASP A 666 -7.93 -36.78 26.64
CA ASP A 666 -8.87 -37.00 27.75
C ASP A 666 -9.73 -35.76 27.98
N LYS A 667 -9.12 -34.57 27.96
CA LYS A 667 -9.83 -33.30 28.12
C LYS A 667 -10.83 -33.10 26.98
N VAL A 668 -10.42 -33.36 25.74
CA VAL A 668 -11.25 -33.16 24.54
C VAL A 668 -12.42 -34.15 24.53
N ALA A 669 -12.16 -35.44 24.74
CA ALA A 669 -13.17 -36.49 24.82
C ALA A 669 -14.17 -36.21 25.96
N ARG A 670 -13.69 -35.79 27.13
CA ARG A 670 -14.53 -35.47 28.29
C ARG A 670 -15.44 -34.27 28.01
N THR A 671 -14.88 -33.23 27.40
CA THR A 671 -15.63 -32.03 27.02
C THR A 671 -16.72 -32.36 26.02
N TYR A 672 -16.42 -33.20 25.02
CA TYR A 672 -17.41 -33.63 24.02
C TYR A 672 -18.54 -34.45 24.64
N LEU A 673 -18.23 -35.45 25.48
CA LEU A 673 -19.23 -36.26 26.18
C LEU A 673 -20.13 -35.41 27.07
N ASN A 674 -19.56 -34.51 27.88
CA ASN A 674 -20.30 -33.61 28.75
C ASN A 674 -21.26 -32.71 27.94
N ARG A 675 -20.83 -32.15 26.80
CA ARG A 675 -21.69 -31.36 25.89
C ARG A 675 -22.85 -32.17 25.32
N ARG A 676 -22.68 -33.48 25.16
CA ARG A 676 -23.73 -34.41 24.70
C ARG A 676 -24.57 -35.00 25.84
N GLY A 677 -24.33 -34.58 27.09
CA GLY A 677 -25.08 -35.02 28.27
C GLY A 677 -24.59 -36.33 28.90
N PHE A 678 -23.44 -36.86 28.46
CA PHE A 678 -22.83 -38.06 29.01
C PHE A 678 -21.78 -37.68 30.06
N THR A 679 -22.21 -37.56 31.32
CA THR A 679 -21.32 -37.26 32.46
C THR A 679 -20.85 -38.55 33.13
N ASP A 680 -19.79 -38.50 33.94
CA ASP A 680 -19.36 -39.66 34.73
C ASP A 680 -20.47 -40.19 35.64
N HIS A 681 -21.33 -39.30 36.16
CA HIS A 681 -22.49 -39.70 36.94
C HIS A 681 -23.55 -40.44 36.09
N SER A 682 -23.89 -39.92 34.91
CA SER A 682 -24.87 -40.62 34.04
C SER A 682 -24.34 -41.98 33.59
N LEU A 683 -23.06 -42.05 33.21
CA LEU A 683 -22.42 -43.28 32.74
C LEU A 683 -22.25 -44.36 33.83
N THR A 684 -22.35 -43.99 35.11
CA THR A 684 -22.28 -44.94 36.25
C THR A 684 -23.66 -45.30 36.83
N THR A 685 -24.71 -44.54 36.53
CA THR A 685 -26.05 -44.75 37.11
C THR A 685 -27.03 -45.44 36.17
N ARG A 686 -26.84 -45.32 34.85
CA ARG A 686 -27.73 -45.93 33.85
C ARG A 686 -26.99 -46.41 32.61
N LEU A 687 -27.58 -47.37 31.92
CA LEU A 687 -27.13 -47.80 30.59
C LEU A 687 -27.77 -46.89 29.54
N ASP A 688 -26.94 -46.25 28.71
CA ASP A 688 -27.40 -45.44 27.58
C ASP A 688 -27.53 -46.33 26.34
N HIS A 689 -28.59 -46.13 25.54
CA HIS A 689 -28.92 -47.05 24.44
C HIS A 689 -28.39 -46.62 23.06
N ARG A 690 -27.87 -45.39 22.92
CA ARG A 690 -27.42 -44.84 21.64
C ARG A 690 -26.25 -43.88 21.83
N PHE A 691 -25.12 -44.20 21.21
CA PHE A 691 -23.97 -43.31 21.08
C PHE A 691 -23.79 -42.91 19.61
N SER A 692 -23.44 -41.64 19.35
CA SER A 692 -22.85 -41.26 18.07
C SER A 692 -21.43 -41.84 17.98
N PRO A 693 -20.86 -42.06 16.77
CA PRO A 693 -19.49 -42.59 16.63
C PRO A 693 -18.46 -41.78 17.44
N SER A 694 -18.55 -40.45 17.41
CA SER A 694 -17.66 -39.58 18.20
C SER A 694 -17.85 -39.71 19.71
N ALA A 695 -19.09 -39.88 20.18
CA ALA A 695 -19.36 -40.09 21.61
C ALA A 695 -18.85 -41.47 22.05
N ALA A 696 -19.06 -42.49 21.22
CA ALA A 696 -18.58 -43.84 21.47
C ALA A 696 -17.06 -43.89 21.57
N MET A 697 -16.34 -43.31 20.60
CA MET A 697 -14.88 -43.26 20.64
C MET A 697 -14.35 -42.43 21.80
N SER A 698 -15.03 -41.34 22.16
CA SER A 698 -14.68 -40.55 23.36
C SER A 698 -14.77 -41.39 24.63
N LEU A 699 -15.81 -42.20 24.78
CA LEU A 699 -15.98 -43.09 25.93
C LEU A 699 -14.91 -44.20 25.95
N VAL A 700 -14.63 -44.79 24.78
CA VAL A 700 -13.57 -45.80 24.62
C VAL A 700 -12.22 -45.26 25.08
N VAL A 701 -11.81 -44.09 24.59
CA VAL A 701 -10.51 -43.50 24.95
C VAL A 701 -10.45 -43.11 26.44
N LEU A 702 -11.53 -42.57 27.00
CA LEU A 702 -11.57 -42.18 28.42
C LEU A 702 -11.58 -43.38 29.37
N SER A 703 -12.12 -44.52 28.94
CA SER A 703 -12.25 -45.71 29.78
C SER A 703 -10.91 -46.16 30.39
N ARG A 704 -9.79 -45.97 29.68
CA ARG A 704 -8.43 -46.32 30.14
C ARG A 704 -8.08 -45.68 31.49
N LYS A 705 -8.51 -44.43 31.72
CA LYS A 705 -8.22 -43.68 32.95
C LYS A 705 -9.28 -43.85 34.03
N MET A 706 -10.42 -44.47 33.73
CA MET A 706 -11.49 -44.62 34.70
C MET A 706 -11.16 -45.71 35.74
N PRO A 707 -11.11 -45.40 37.06
CA PRO A 707 -10.73 -46.36 38.10
C PRO A 707 -11.88 -47.29 38.49
N LEU A 708 -12.29 -48.15 37.54
CA LEU A 708 -13.46 -49.03 37.67
C LEU A 708 -13.26 -50.14 38.72
N MET A 709 -12.01 -50.51 39.02
CA MET A 709 -11.73 -51.65 39.90
C MET A 709 -11.72 -51.28 41.39
N SER A 710 -11.41 -50.03 41.74
CA SER A 710 -11.17 -49.64 43.14
C SER A 710 -12.02 -48.49 43.70
N LYS A 711 -12.38 -47.48 42.89
CA LYS A 711 -13.05 -46.27 43.40
C LYS A 711 -14.57 -46.28 43.30
N LEU A 712 -15.13 -47.09 42.40
CA LEU A 712 -16.57 -47.17 42.19
C LEU A 712 -17.20 -48.31 42.99
N GLY A 713 -18.47 -48.15 43.35
CA GLY A 713 -19.30 -49.25 43.83
C GLY A 713 -19.55 -50.29 42.72
N VAL A 714 -19.89 -51.52 43.13
CA VAL A 714 -20.08 -52.66 42.20
C VAL A 714 -21.01 -52.31 41.04
N ASP A 715 -22.22 -51.82 41.34
CA ASP A 715 -23.22 -51.57 40.30
C ASP A 715 -22.82 -50.40 39.38
N ALA A 716 -22.10 -49.40 39.91
CA ALA A 716 -21.57 -48.28 39.14
C ALA A 716 -20.47 -48.71 38.17
N ALA A 717 -19.56 -49.59 38.61
CA ALA A 717 -18.50 -50.14 37.78
C ALA A 717 -19.05 -51.02 36.65
N LEU A 718 -20.02 -51.89 36.96
CA LEU A 718 -20.68 -52.75 35.97
C LEU A 718 -21.49 -51.95 34.95
N THR A 719 -22.21 -50.91 35.40
CA THR A 719 -22.96 -50.01 34.51
C THR A 719 -22.03 -49.27 33.54
N TYR A 720 -20.91 -48.74 34.04
CA TYR A 720 -19.91 -48.08 33.18
C TYR A 720 -19.29 -49.05 32.18
N ALA A 721 -18.94 -50.27 32.62
CA ALA A 721 -18.42 -51.31 31.74
C ALA A 721 -19.43 -51.72 30.67
N GLY A 722 -20.72 -51.80 31.01
CA GLY A 722 -21.80 -52.00 30.04
C GLY A 722 -21.87 -50.87 29.00
N ASN A 723 -21.80 -49.60 29.43
CA ASN A 723 -21.78 -48.45 28.52
C ASN A 723 -20.57 -48.46 27.58
N ILE A 724 -19.39 -48.92 28.02
CA ILE A 724 -18.23 -49.12 27.14
C ILE A 724 -18.58 -50.10 26.02
N LEU A 725 -19.18 -51.25 26.33
CA LEU A 725 -19.52 -52.24 25.31
C LEU A 725 -20.62 -51.73 24.35
N ILE A 726 -21.60 -50.99 24.84
CA ILE A 726 -22.63 -50.35 23.98
C ILE A 726 -21.98 -49.33 23.03
N ALA A 727 -21.03 -48.53 23.50
CA ALA A 727 -20.26 -47.62 22.65
C ALA A 727 -19.47 -48.37 21.57
N ILE A 728 -18.83 -49.48 21.92
CA ILE A 728 -18.10 -50.33 20.98
C ILE A 728 -19.04 -50.93 19.93
N CYS A 729 -20.26 -51.33 20.30
CA CYS A 729 -21.29 -51.73 19.35
C CYS A 729 -21.67 -50.61 18.37
N ALA A 730 -21.70 -49.35 18.82
CA ALA A 730 -21.97 -48.21 17.93
C ALA A 730 -20.82 -47.96 16.92
N LEU A 731 -19.56 -48.27 17.29
CA LEU A 731 -18.39 -48.16 16.40
C LEU A 731 -18.32 -49.30 15.39
N ALA A 732 -18.93 -50.46 15.68
CA ALA A 732 -18.90 -51.64 14.81
C ALA A 732 -19.52 -51.42 13.42
N ALA A 733 -20.36 -50.39 13.25
CA ALA A 733 -20.85 -49.96 11.95
C ALA A 733 -19.71 -49.57 10.99
N GLN A 734 -18.59 -49.07 11.51
CA GLN A 734 -17.37 -48.76 10.76
C GLN A 734 -16.31 -49.81 11.10
N ARG A 735 -16.34 -50.97 10.42
CA ARG A 735 -15.51 -52.17 10.72
C ARG A 735 -14.02 -51.90 11.04
N GLN A 736 -13.45 -50.83 10.50
CA GLN A 736 -12.06 -50.42 10.76
C GLN A 736 -11.82 -50.01 12.23
N ASP A 737 -12.82 -49.49 12.92
CA ASP A 737 -12.69 -49.02 14.31
C ASP A 737 -12.52 -50.17 15.31
N LEU A 738 -13.11 -51.34 15.04
CA LEU A 738 -13.01 -52.51 15.93
C LEU A 738 -11.60 -53.11 16.02
N ASN A 739 -10.75 -52.81 15.04
CA ASN A 739 -9.37 -53.30 15.01
C ASN A 739 -8.39 -52.31 15.66
N ARG A 740 -8.88 -51.20 16.24
CA ARG A 740 -8.05 -50.20 16.91
C ARG A 740 -7.63 -50.69 18.30
N GLU A 741 -6.39 -50.38 18.66
CA GLU A 741 -5.83 -50.72 19.97
C GLU A 741 -6.63 -50.11 21.13
N SER A 742 -7.08 -48.86 20.99
CA SER A 742 -7.91 -48.19 22.00
C SER A 742 -9.23 -48.93 22.28
N VAL A 743 -9.86 -49.47 21.24
CA VAL A 743 -11.09 -50.27 21.35
C VAL A 743 -10.78 -51.62 22.00
N HIS A 744 -9.68 -52.27 21.60
CA HIS A 744 -9.24 -53.54 22.21
C HIS A 744 -8.97 -53.39 23.72
N GLN A 745 -8.25 -52.34 24.13
CA GLN A 745 -8.02 -52.04 25.55
C GLN A 745 -9.32 -51.80 26.32
N ALA A 746 -10.26 -51.06 25.73
CA ALA A 746 -11.56 -50.81 26.34
C ALA A 746 -12.40 -52.10 26.47
N MET A 747 -12.35 -53.01 25.48
CA MET A 747 -12.98 -54.34 25.56
C MET A 747 -12.40 -55.15 26.72
N ILE A 748 -11.06 -55.22 26.83
CA ILE A 748 -10.37 -55.93 27.91
C ILE A 748 -10.82 -55.40 29.28
N LYS A 749 -10.83 -54.08 29.43
CA LYS A 749 -11.23 -53.43 30.68
C LYS A 749 -12.69 -53.73 31.04
N ALA A 750 -13.60 -53.55 30.07
CA ALA A 750 -15.02 -53.80 30.29
C ALA A 750 -15.28 -55.27 30.62
N LEU A 751 -14.70 -56.21 29.86
CA LEU A 751 -14.85 -57.65 30.10
C LEU A 751 -14.24 -58.07 31.44
N GLY A 752 -13.06 -57.55 31.82
CA GLY A 752 -12.46 -57.83 33.13
C GLY A 752 -13.31 -57.33 34.30
N VAL A 753 -13.90 -56.12 34.19
CA VAL A 753 -14.81 -55.58 35.21
C VAL A 753 -16.11 -56.39 35.30
N LEU A 754 -16.71 -56.73 34.17
CA LEU A 754 -17.94 -57.53 34.13
C LEU A 754 -17.70 -58.95 34.64
N LEU A 755 -16.60 -59.58 34.24
CA LEU A 755 -16.17 -60.88 34.75
C LEU A 755 -15.95 -60.83 36.27
N ALA A 756 -15.30 -59.78 36.79
CA ALA A 756 -15.16 -59.58 38.22
C ALA A 756 -16.50 -59.43 38.94
N GLY A 757 -17.50 -58.82 38.31
CA GLY A 757 -18.88 -58.76 38.80
C GLY A 757 -19.54 -60.13 38.88
N VAL A 758 -19.48 -60.91 37.79
CA VAL A 758 -20.03 -62.28 37.71
C VAL A 758 -19.40 -63.16 38.78
N TRP A 759 -18.07 -63.14 38.86
CA TRP A 759 -17.31 -63.88 39.87
C TRP A 759 -17.45 -63.33 41.28
N GLY A 760 -17.96 -62.11 41.44
CA GLY A 760 -18.38 -61.53 42.71
C GLY A 760 -19.83 -61.82 43.09
N GLY A 761 -20.58 -62.56 42.26
CA GLY A 761 -21.97 -62.97 42.49
C GLY A 761 -23.03 -62.04 41.89
N ARG A 762 -22.69 -61.17 40.93
CA ARG A 762 -23.64 -60.32 40.19
C ARG A 762 -24.02 -60.94 38.85
N ARG A 763 -25.32 -61.00 38.55
CA ARG A 763 -25.82 -61.46 37.24
C ARG A 763 -25.56 -60.40 36.15
N VAL A 764 -24.93 -60.80 35.04
CA VAL A 764 -24.65 -59.92 33.88
C VAL A 764 -25.16 -60.56 32.59
N VAL A 765 -26.12 -59.93 31.91
CA VAL A 765 -26.71 -60.41 30.66
C VAL A 765 -26.49 -59.40 29.54
N LEU A 766 -25.52 -59.66 28.68
CA LEU A 766 -25.17 -58.85 27.53
C LEU A 766 -26.24 -58.89 26.44
N GLU A 767 -26.91 -60.02 26.24
CA GLU A 767 -27.93 -60.23 25.20
C GLU A 767 -29.15 -59.30 25.36
N ASP A 768 -29.46 -58.93 26.60
CA ASP A 768 -30.59 -58.06 26.92
C ASP A 768 -30.32 -56.58 26.59
N VAL A 769 -29.04 -56.16 26.60
CA VAL A 769 -28.68 -54.74 26.61
C VAL A 769 -27.61 -54.35 25.59
N VAL A 770 -26.50 -55.09 25.52
CA VAL A 770 -25.35 -54.79 24.66
C VAL A 770 -25.50 -55.47 23.29
N LEU A 771 -25.80 -56.77 23.29
CA LEU A 771 -25.91 -57.62 22.10
C LEU A 771 -27.37 -57.75 21.64
N ARG A 772 -28.15 -56.67 21.79
CA ARG A 772 -29.58 -56.69 21.52
C ARG A 772 -29.85 -56.73 20.01
N GLY A 773 -30.32 -57.87 19.51
CA GLY A 773 -30.71 -58.08 18.10
C GLY A 773 -29.69 -58.88 17.28
N ASN A 774 -30.04 -59.18 16.02
CA ASN A 774 -29.26 -60.09 15.14
C ASN A 774 -28.53 -59.38 13.98
N GLY A 775 -28.22 -58.08 14.14
CA GLY A 775 -27.54 -57.28 13.12
C GLY A 775 -26.13 -57.78 12.79
N PRO A 776 -25.58 -57.47 11.59
CA PRO A 776 -24.21 -57.82 11.24
C PRO A 776 -23.17 -57.18 12.18
N GLU A 777 -23.42 -55.98 12.68
CA GLU A 777 -22.56 -55.29 13.65
C GLU A 777 -22.52 -56.03 15.00
N VAL A 778 -23.69 -56.46 15.49
CA VAL A 778 -23.82 -57.18 16.77
C VAL A 778 -23.11 -58.53 16.71
N ARG A 779 -23.24 -59.27 15.59
CA ARG A 779 -22.53 -60.53 15.39
C ARG A 779 -21.01 -60.35 15.36
N LEU A 780 -20.54 -59.29 14.70
CA LEU A 780 -19.13 -58.97 14.63
C LEU A 780 -18.56 -58.61 16.01
N VAL A 781 -19.30 -57.82 16.80
CA VAL A 781 -18.91 -57.50 18.18
C VAL A 781 -18.90 -58.75 19.04
N ASN A 782 -19.92 -59.60 18.98
CA ASN A 782 -19.96 -60.83 19.77
C ASN A 782 -18.74 -61.73 19.47
N GLN A 783 -18.42 -61.94 18.20
CA GLN A 783 -17.22 -62.68 17.80
C GLN A 783 -15.93 -62.04 18.35
N LYS A 784 -15.85 -60.71 18.34
CA LYS A 784 -14.69 -60.00 18.88
C LYS A 784 -14.60 -60.10 20.41
N LEU A 785 -15.73 -60.05 21.13
CA LEU A 785 -15.76 -60.24 22.58
C LEU A 785 -15.35 -61.65 22.99
N GLU A 786 -15.79 -62.68 22.26
CA GLU A 786 -15.34 -64.07 22.46
C GLU A 786 -13.83 -64.21 22.24
N GLN A 787 -13.29 -63.55 21.21
CA GLN A 787 -11.86 -63.49 20.97
C GLN A 787 -11.14 -62.85 22.16
N VAL A 788 -11.51 -61.63 22.54
CA VAL A 788 -10.87 -60.88 23.63
C VAL A 788 -10.97 -61.62 24.97
N MET A 789 -12.10 -62.28 25.26
CA MET A 789 -12.26 -63.09 26.47
C MET A 789 -11.27 -64.27 26.52
N THR A 790 -10.96 -64.87 25.37
CA THR A 790 -9.99 -65.96 25.25
C THR A 790 -8.55 -65.45 25.43
N GLU A 791 -8.27 -64.26 24.90
CA GLU A 791 -6.97 -63.57 25.02
C GLU A 791 -6.71 -62.98 26.42
N LEU A 792 -7.78 -62.72 27.17
CA LEU A 792 -7.76 -61.93 28.41
C LEU A 792 -6.67 -62.36 29.42
N PRO A 793 -6.46 -63.67 29.71
CA PRO A 793 -5.44 -64.09 30.66
C PRO A 793 -4.02 -63.67 30.26
N ASP A 794 -3.67 -63.92 28.99
CA ASP A 794 -2.34 -63.61 28.45
C ASP A 794 -2.11 -62.12 28.36
N VAL A 795 -3.13 -61.36 27.93
CA VAL A 795 -3.01 -59.90 27.79
C VAL A 795 -2.89 -59.23 29.14
N LEU A 796 -3.73 -59.57 30.13
CA LEU A 796 -3.64 -58.98 31.48
C LEU A 796 -2.37 -59.37 32.23
N GLN A 797 -1.78 -60.53 31.91
CA GLN A 797 -0.48 -60.90 32.45
C GLN A 797 0.66 -60.01 31.93
N ARG A 798 0.60 -59.59 30.66
CA ARG A 798 1.62 -58.72 30.04
C ARG A 798 1.35 -57.23 30.26
N HIS A 799 0.08 -56.85 30.24
CA HIS A 799 -0.43 -55.48 30.26
C HIS A 799 -1.54 -55.30 31.31
N PRO A 800 -1.22 -55.45 32.61
CA PRO A 800 -2.21 -55.24 33.69
C PRO A 800 -2.80 -53.82 33.68
N GLU A 801 -2.09 -52.83 33.13
CA GLU A 801 -2.55 -51.45 32.94
C GLU A 801 -3.77 -51.31 32.01
N TYR A 802 -4.11 -52.33 31.22
CA TYR A 802 -5.32 -52.29 30.38
C TYR A 802 -6.60 -52.42 31.21
N LEU A 803 -6.53 -53.12 32.35
CA LEU A 803 -7.63 -53.21 33.31
C LEU A 803 -7.58 -52.11 34.36
N VAL A 804 -6.38 -51.79 34.85
CA VAL A 804 -6.18 -50.95 36.06
C VAL A 804 -5.74 -49.54 35.70
N ALA A 805 -6.53 -48.54 36.08
CA ALA A 805 -6.22 -47.14 35.83
C ALA A 805 -5.12 -46.59 36.77
N ASP A 806 -4.55 -45.44 36.40
CA ASP A 806 -3.52 -44.81 37.22
C ASP A 806 -3.99 -44.45 38.62
N GLU A 807 -5.24 -44.01 38.70
CA GLU A 807 -5.91 -43.62 39.93
C GLU A 807 -6.42 -44.79 40.78
N ASP A 808 -6.43 -46.02 40.25
CA ASP A 808 -6.88 -47.17 41.03
C ASP A 808 -5.93 -47.42 42.23
N ASN A 809 -6.51 -47.59 43.42
CA ASN A 809 -5.77 -47.80 44.66
C ASN A 809 -6.40 -48.88 45.54
N GLY A 810 -5.57 -49.81 46.01
CA GLY A 810 -6.05 -50.95 46.79
C GLY A 810 -6.82 -51.97 45.96
N LEU A 811 -7.49 -52.91 46.64
CA LEU A 811 -8.20 -54.03 46.00
C LEU A 811 -9.59 -53.66 45.48
N GLY A 812 -10.19 -52.57 45.98
CA GLY A 812 -11.56 -52.23 45.65
C GLY A 812 -12.61 -53.20 46.18
N VAL A 813 -13.87 -52.96 45.81
CA VAL A 813 -15.01 -53.79 46.24
C VAL A 813 -15.24 -55.02 45.36
N LEU A 814 -14.68 -55.05 44.15
CA LEU A 814 -14.87 -56.15 43.18
C LEU A 814 -13.92 -57.33 43.43
N ILE A 815 -12.70 -57.07 43.91
CA ILE A 815 -11.65 -58.10 44.04
C ILE A 815 -11.86 -59.04 45.23
N PRO A 816 -12.23 -58.59 46.44
CA PRO A 816 -12.37 -59.49 47.57
C PRO A 816 -13.41 -60.62 47.35
N PRO A 817 -14.63 -60.35 46.82
CA PRO A 817 -15.59 -61.39 46.47
C PRO A 817 -15.08 -62.35 45.38
N LEU A 818 -14.44 -61.80 44.34
CA LEU A 818 -13.84 -62.57 43.24
C LEU A 818 -12.76 -63.54 43.78
N VAL A 819 -11.83 -63.05 44.58
CA VAL A 819 -10.74 -63.86 45.17
C VAL A 819 -11.29 -64.95 46.07
N ARG A 820 -12.34 -64.65 46.85
CA ARG A 820 -13.02 -65.63 47.68
C ARG A 820 -13.57 -66.79 46.84
N ASN A 821 -14.26 -66.47 45.76
CA ASN A 821 -14.87 -67.46 44.88
C ASN A 821 -13.82 -68.24 44.08
N LEU A 822 -12.72 -67.61 43.63
CA LEU A 822 -11.58 -68.33 43.04
C LEU A 822 -10.94 -69.34 44.01
N TYR A 823 -10.80 -68.98 45.29
CA TYR A 823 -10.25 -69.90 46.28
C TYR A 823 -11.18 -71.10 46.51
N PHE A 824 -12.49 -70.85 46.68
CA PHE A 824 -13.49 -71.90 46.87
C PHE A 824 -13.60 -72.85 45.67
N SER A 825 -13.40 -72.34 44.45
CA SER A 825 -13.37 -73.16 43.22
C SER A 825 -12.01 -73.80 42.93
N SER A 826 -10.94 -73.51 43.69
CA SER A 826 -9.57 -73.94 43.37
C SER A 826 -9.25 -75.42 43.62
N GLY A 827 -10.14 -76.16 44.27
CA GLY A 827 -9.93 -77.56 44.66
C GLY A 827 -8.88 -77.77 45.77
N VAL A 828 -8.41 -76.71 46.43
CA VAL A 828 -7.51 -76.79 47.60
C VAL A 828 -8.27 -77.34 48.81
N ARG A 829 -7.67 -78.30 49.53
CA ARG A 829 -8.26 -78.88 50.75
C ARG A 829 -8.41 -77.82 51.85
N MET A 830 -9.65 -77.59 52.29
CA MET A 830 -10.02 -76.57 53.29
C MET A 830 -10.29 -77.19 54.67
N SER A 831 -10.37 -76.36 55.71
CA SER A 831 -10.79 -76.79 57.05
C SER A 831 -12.26 -77.24 57.08
N GLU A 832 -12.61 -78.15 57.98
CA GLU A 832 -13.98 -78.67 58.12
C GLU A 832 -14.99 -77.55 58.40
N ASP A 833 -14.61 -76.51 59.14
CA ASP A 833 -15.43 -75.33 59.44
C ASP A 833 -15.84 -74.50 58.21
N MET A 834 -15.17 -74.67 57.07
CA MET A 834 -15.44 -73.92 55.84
C MET A 834 -16.26 -74.73 54.81
N GLY A 835 -16.37 -76.05 54.96
CA GLY A 835 -16.96 -76.93 53.94
C GLY A 835 -18.39 -76.58 53.53
N ALA A 836 -19.29 -76.36 54.50
CA ALA A 836 -20.67 -75.98 54.20
C ALA A 836 -20.81 -74.58 53.58
N LEU A 837 -19.88 -73.67 53.88
CA LEU A 837 -19.83 -72.33 53.31
C LEU A 837 -19.27 -72.33 51.88
N VAL A 838 -18.32 -73.22 51.59
CA VAL A 838 -17.75 -73.46 50.25
C VAL A 838 -18.83 -73.98 49.30
N ASP A 839 -19.53 -75.05 49.67
CA ASP A 839 -20.57 -75.65 48.81
C ASP A 839 -21.67 -74.62 48.49
N ALA A 840 -22.13 -73.86 49.48
CA ALA A 840 -23.13 -72.82 49.29
C ALA A 840 -22.66 -71.68 48.36
N GLN A 841 -21.38 -71.27 48.46
CA GLN A 841 -20.82 -70.20 47.63
C GLN A 841 -20.50 -70.66 46.20
N VAL A 842 -19.98 -71.87 46.02
CA VAL A 842 -19.74 -72.47 44.69
C VAL A 842 -21.06 -72.69 43.96
N SER A 843 -22.07 -73.28 44.60
CA SER A 843 -23.42 -73.40 44.00
C SER A 843 -24.12 -72.05 43.76
N GLN A 844 -23.74 -70.99 44.49
CA GLN A 844 -24.22 -69.64 44.20
C GLN A 844 -23.51 -69.06 42.96
N LEU A 845 -22.20 -69.25 42.84
CA LEU A 845 -21.42 -68.84 41.67
C LEU A 845 -21.90 -69.53 40.39
N GLU A 846 -22.04 -70.86 40.41
CA GLU A 846 -22.53 -71.65 39.26
C GLU A 846 -23.91 -71.16 38.79
N ARG A 847 -24.81 -70.83 39.74
CA ARG A 847 -26.11 -70.25 39.41
C ARG A 847 -25.99 -68.86 38.78
N VAL A 848 -25.08 -68.02 39.27
CA VAL A 848 -24.85 -66.68 38.71
C VAL A 848 -24.23 -66.75 37.32
N GLU A 849 -23.27 -67.65 37.09
CA GLU A 849 -22.69 -67.91 35.77
C GLU A 849 -23.76 -68.41 34.79
N MET A 850 -24.58 -69.39 35.17
CA MET A 850 -25.69 -69.89 34.33
C MET A 850 -26.76 -68.83 34.03
N GLN A 851 -26.97 -67.87 34.94
CA GLN A 851 -27.93 -66.77 34.74
C GLN A 851 -27.33 -65.59 33.98
N SER A 852 -26.01 -65.57 33.76
CA SER A 852 -25.27 -64.56 33.03
C SER A 852 -25.02 -65.01 31.58
N SER A 853 -24.50 -64.13 30.73
CA SER A 853 -24.15 -64.47 29.35
C SER A 853 -23.14 -65.61 29.27
N ALA A 854 -23.30 -66.48 28.27
CA ALA A 854 -22.44 -67.65 28.06
C ALA A 854 -20.94 -67.30 27.96
N LEU A 855 -20.62 -66.07 27.54
CA LEU A 855 -19.27 -65.52 27.47
C LEU A 855 -18.50 -65.62 28.81
N PHE A 856 -19.18 -65.55 29.95
CA PHE A 856 -18.57 -65.52 31.28
C PHE A 856 -18.46 -66.89 31.97
N SER A 857 -19.09 -67.93 31.43
CA SER A 857 -19.14 -69.26 32.06
C SER A 857 -17.80 -69.98 31.97
N GLY A 858 -17.31 -70.52 33.10
CA GLY A 858 -16.13 -71.39 33.13
C GLY A 858 -14.84 -70.66 32.75
N LYS A 859 -14.70 -69.41 33.20
CA LYS A 859 -13.58 -68.51 32.86
C LYS A 859 -12.60 -68.32 34.03
N ASP A 860 -12.21 -69.42 34.67
CA ASP A 860 -11.33 -69.42 35.85
C ASP A 860 -10.00 -68.67 35.62
N ASP A 861 -9.32 -68.97 34.51
CA ASP A 861 -8.02 -68.38 34.19
C ASP A 861 -8.11 -66.87 33.95
N ALA A 862 -9.20 -66.41 33.33
CA ALA A 862 -9.46 -65.00 33.07
C ALA A 862 -9.82 -64.26 34.36
N ALA A 863 -10.60 -64.87 35.24
CA ALA A 863 -10.93 -64.31 36.56
C ALA A 863 -9.67 -64.22 37.43
N LEU A 864 -8.80 -65.24 37.41
CA LEU A 864 -7.52 -65.24 38.09
C LEU A 864 -6.57 -64.16 37.56
N ALA A 865 -6.48 -63.99 36.24
CA ALA A 865 -5.68 -62.94 35.63
C ALA A 865 -6.19 -61.53 36.00
N THR A 866 -7.51 -61.34 36.03
CA THR A 866 -8.18 -60.11 36.48
C THR A 866 -7.78 -59.76 37.92
N ALA A 867 -7.83 -60.74 38.84
CA ALA A 867 -7.40 -60.55 40.22
C ALA A 867 -5.92 -60.18 40.34
N ARG A 868 -5.06 -60.89 39.61
CA ARG A 868 -3.61 -60.65 39.61
C ARG A 868 -3.26 -59.27 39.06
N ALA A 869 -3.92 -58.81 38.00
CA ALA A 869 -3.67 -57.51 37.40
C ALA A 869 -3.91 -56.36 38.40
N VAL A 870 -5.01 -56.41 39.18
CA VAL A 870 -5.28 -55.40 40.23
C VAL A 870 -4.24 -55.46 41.35
N ILE A 871 -3.87 -56.67 41.79
CA ILE A 871 -2.87 -56.84 42.86
C ILE A 871 -1.48 -56.35 42.40
N ALA A 872 -1.10 -56.61 41.15
CA ALA A 872 0.20 -56.25 40.59
C ALA A 872 0.42 -54.73 40.48
N ARG A 873 -0.66 -53.93 40.37
CA ARG A 873 -0.59 -52.46 40.20
C ARG A 873 0.26 -51.75 41.25
N GLY A 874 0.15 -52.15 42.51
CA GLY A 874 0.88 -51.48 43.60
C GLY A 874 2.33 -51.93 43.77
N GLY A 875 2.81 -52.83 42.90
CA GLY A 875 4.15 -53.43 42.99
C GLY A 875 4.37 -54.14 44.33
N ALA A 876 5.63 -54.27 44.76
CA ALA A 876 5.97 -54.92 46.03
C ALA A 876 5.23 -54.31 47.24
N ARG A 877 5.13 -52.98 47.31
CA ARG A 877 4.46 -52.26 48.40
C ARG A 877 2.95 -52.47 48.41
N GLY A 878 2.31 -52.52 47.24
CA GLY A 878 0.88 -52.80 47.15
C GLY A 878 0.53 -54.25 47.47
N VAL A 879 1.40 -55.19 47.09
CA VAL A 879 1.30 -56.60 47.48
C VAL A 879 1.37 -56.73 49.01
N GLU A 880 2.29 -56.03 49.68
CA GLU A 880 2.36 -55.99 51.14
C GLU A 880 1.11 -55.42 51.79
N LEU A 881 0.57 -54.31 51.27
CA LEU A 881 -0.66 -53.69 51.79
C LEU A 881 -1.92 -54.53 51.55
N SER A 882 -1.95 -55.29 50.45
CA SER A 882 -3.09 -56.14 50.08
C SER A 882 -3.10 -57.47 50.84
N ARG A 883 -1.92 -57.96 51.24
CA ARG A 883 -1.72 -59.23 51.94
C ARG A 883 -2.60 -59.40 53.19
N PRO A 884 -2.65 -58.46 54.16
CA PRO A 884 -3.52 -58.62 55.34
C PRO A 884 -5.02 -58.62 54.99
N ILE A 885 -5.42 -57.84 53.98
CA ILE A 885 -6.82 -57.79 53.52
C ILE A 885 -7.22 -59.14 52.91
N LEU A 886 -6.39 -59.69 52.02
CA LEU A 886 -6.65 -60.97 51.36
C LEU A 886 -6.64 -62.15 52.34
N TYR A 887 -5.77 -62.14 53.35
CA TYR A 887 -5.78 -63.17 54.41
C TYR A 887 -7.01 -63.07 55.31
N GLY A 888 -7.46 -61.85 55.58
CA GLY A 888 -8.65 -61.58 56.39
C GLY A 888 -9.94 -62.15 55.79
N LEU A 889 -10.02 -62.32 54.46
CA LEU A 889 -11.20 -62.88 53.77
C LEU A 889 -11.54 -64.31 54.19
N PHE A 890 -10.56 -65.05 54.71
CA PHE A 890 -10.68 -66.47 55.04
C PHE A 890 -10.39 -66.75 56.52
N ASN A 891 -10.69 -65.80 57.40
CA ASN A 891 -10.41 -65.90 58.84
C ASN A 891 -8.97 -66.34 59.16
N ASN A 892 -8.00 -65.94 58.32
CA ASN A 892 -6.59 -66.31 58.46
C ASN A 892 -6.26 -67.81 58.31
N ASP A 893 -7.10 -68.59 57.61
CA ASP A 893 -6.83 -70.01 57.32
C ASP A 893 -5.45 -70.23 56.67
N ALA A 894 -4.73 -71.24 57.14
CA ALA A 894 -3.36 -71.51 56.70
C ALA A 894 -3.28 -72.03 55.25
N GLY A 895 -4.29 -72.78 54.80
CA GLY A 895 -4.42 -73.25 53.42
C GLY A 895 -4.71 -72.08 52.47
N ALA A 896 -5.63 -71.19 52.85
CA ALA A 896 -5.95 -69.97 52.11
C ALA A 896 -4.75 -69.04 52.00
N ARG A 897 -3.98 -68.81 53.08
CA ARG A 897 -2.74 -68.01 53.05
C ARG A 897 -1.72 -68.55 52.06
N ARG A 898 -1.49 -69.87 52.07
CA ARG A 898 -0.57 -70.53 51.12
C ARG A 898 -1.05 -70.41 49.69
N TRP A 899 -2.35 -70.55 49.44
CA TRP A 899 -2.92 -70.38 48.11
C TRP A 899 -2.84 -68.92 47.64
N VAL A 900 -3.16 -67.93 48.48
CA VAL A 900 -3.00 -66.50 48.15
C VAL A 900 -1.55 -66.20 47.80
N ASP A 901 -0.59 -66.65 48.61
CA ASP A 901 0.84 -66.43 48.37
C ASP A 901 1.31 -67.10 47.08
N LYS A 902 0.95 -68.37 46.86
CA LYS A 902 1.40 -69.16 45.70
C LYS A 902 0.70 -68.75 44.41
N THR A 903 -0.59 -68.47 44.45
CA THR A 903 -1.44 -68.33 43.26
C THR A 903 -1.69 -66.88 42.91
N LEU A 904 -1.80 -65.96 43.88
CA LEU A 904 -2.07 -64.54 43.60
C LEU A 904 -0.81 -63.68 43.73
N LEU A 905 -0.05 -63.83 44.82
CA LEU A 905 1.07 -62.92 45.13
C LEU A 905 2.40 -63.32 44.49
N SER A 906 2.67 -64.61 44.26
CA SER A 906 3.94 -65.09 43.68
C SER A 906 4.17 -64.59 42.24
N ALA A 907 3.09 -64.44 41.48
CA ALA A 907 3.07 -63.90 40.12
C ALA A 907 3.11 -62.36 40.14
N ALA A 908 2.40 -61.72 41.08
CA ALA A 908 2.39 -60.25 41.23
C ALA A 908 3.73 -59.67 41.72
N GLY A 909 4.50 -60.44 42.50
CA GLY A 909 5.84 -60.08 42.96
C GLY A 909 6.94 -60.21 41.90
N ARG A 910 6.69 -60.94 40.79
CA ARG A 910 7.57 -61.04 39.61
C ARG A 910 7.09 -60.13 38.48
N GLY A 911 6.70 -58.90 38.81
CA GLY A 911 6.31 -57.89 37.83
C GLY A 911 7.52 -57.21 37.19
N SER A 912 7.74 -57.51 35.91
CA SER A 912 8.18 -56.58 34.85
C SER A 912 9.15 -55.45 35.25
N GLY A 913 10.41 -55.60 34.84
CA GLY A 913 11.44 -54.55 34.87
C GLY A 913 11.17 -53.37 33.93
N SER A 914 10.00 -52.73 34.02
CA SER A 914 9.84 -51.36 33.55
C SER A 914 10.33 -50.43 34.65
N ARG A 915 11.64 -50.11 34.60
CA ARG A 915 12.20 -48.94 35.26
C ARG A 915 11.25 -47.77 35.02
N ARG A 916 10.70 -47.21 36.09
CA ARG A 916 10.19 -45.84 36.10
C ARG A 916 11.28 -44.95 35.50
N ARG A 917 11.12 -44.52 34.24
CA ARG A 917 11.71 -43.26 33.80
C ARG A 917 10.96 -42.18 34.59
N ILE A 918 11.52 -41.84 35.74
CA ILE A 918 11.29 -40.57 36.39
C ILE A 918 11.83 -39.54 35.41
N LEU A 919 10.95 -38.96 34.59
CA LEU A 919 11.22 -37.69 33.92
C LEU A 919 11.18 -36.61 35.01
N ARG A 920 12.33 -35.96 35.21
CA ARG A 920 12.36 -34.56 35.62
C ARG A 920 11.92 -33.70 34.45
#